data_AF-A0A3C0UPB7-F1
#
_entry.id   AF-A0A3C0UPB7-F1
#
_cell.length_a   1.000
_cell.length_b   1.000
_cell.length_c   1.000
_cell.angle_alpha   90.00
_cell.angle_beta   90.00
_cell.angle_gamma   90.00
#
_symmetry.space_group_name_H-M   'P 1'
#
loop_
_entity.id
_entity.type
_entity.pdbx_description
1 polymer ?
#
loop_
_entity_poly.entity_id
_entity_poly.type
_entity_poly.pdbx_seq_one_letter_code
_entity_poly.pdbx_strand_id
1 'polypeptide(L)'
;KMGISTLQSYQGAQIFECLGINKDVIDKYFTGTISRIGGMGIEEIAREVLVRHKVAYPETPMVNPHLEVGGFYQWKQRGEAHIFNPQTIHLLQQSTRKGGEEGYQVFKKFSKLIDDQTQKALTLRGLMRFKKGKAISIDEVEPVESIFKRFATGAMSFGSISWEAHTTLAIAMNRIGGKSNSGEGGEDEIRYQPLPNGDFMSSAIKQVASGRFGVTSHYLSNAQELQIKMAQGAKPGEGGQLPGHKVDDWIGRTRHSTPGVGLISPPPHHDIYSIEDLAQLIYDLKNANRAARISVKLVSEAGVGTVATGVAKAHADHILIAGHDGGTGASPLSSVRHAGLPWELGLAETHQTLVKNKLRGRVTVQADGQMRTGRDLAIAALLGAEEFGVATAALVATGCIMMRKCHLNTCPVGVATQRKELRALFTGKPEHVVNMFTYMAQELREIMAQLGFRTINEMVGQAQYLEMRDDIKHWKYKALNFNAMLFKEPVSLDVAQFKQEEQDHGIAEVIDWQLMEAAKPALEKGEEVYGEYPINNLNRSVGNMLSNEISKVYGGVGLPNGTIHFKFRGTAGQSFGAFNTSGVRLELEGDANDYFGKGLCGAELVVYPDREASFVPEENIIIGNVAFYGATSGEAYIRGTAGERFCVRNSGAKVVVEGVGDHGLEYMTGGVAIILGEVGRNFAAGMSGGVAYVWDKNADFAPKVNPEMVSVDALTDEDKTIVKGFVEKHFQYTTSNVAFMMTQDWDTYLSQFVKVLPNDFKKALASRGISLSQQIADKNVVYQDIVVDVAQ
;
A
#
# COMPACT_ATOMS: atom_id res chain seq x y z
N LYS A 1 13.75 -7.53 3.88
CA LYS A 1 12.97 -8.38 2.95
C LYS A 1 12.28 -9.53 3.69
N MET A 2 13.02 -10.52 4.23
CA MET A 2 12.43 -11.67 4.95
C MET A 2 12.50 -11.61 6.49
N GLY A 3 12.74 -10.43 7.08
CA GLY A 3 12.85 -10.29 8.54
C GLY A 3 14.09 -10.92 9.20
N ILE A 4 15.10 -11.32 8.42
CA ILE A 4 16.34 -11.92 8.95
C ILE A 4 17.31 -10.82 9.39
N SER A 5 17.75 -10.86 10.65
CA SER A 5 18.61 -9.82 11.25
C SER A 5 20.11 -10.12 11.18
N THR A 6 20.53 -11.37 10.94
CA THR A 6 21.96 -11.74 10.94
C THR A 6 22.39 -12.46 9.66
N LEU A 7 23.62 -12.20 9.21
CA LEU A 7 24.21 -12.92 8.08
C LEU A 7 24.40 -14.41 8.40
N GLN A 8 24.73 -14.74 9.64
CA GLN A 8 24.92 -16.13 10.07
C GLN A 8 23.64 -16.96 9.90
N SER A 9 22.46 -16.41 10.21
CA SER A 9 21.18 -17.09 9.96
C SER A 9 20.83 -17.16 8.47
N TYR A 10 21.28 -16.18 7.67
CA TYR A 10 21.04 -16.17 6.22
C TYR A 10 21.94 -17.17 5.48
N GLN A 11 23.16 -17.39 5.96
CA GLN A 11 24.15 -18.27 5.35
C GLN A 11 23.63 -19.70 5.29
N GLY A 12 23.47 -20.24 4.08
CA GLY A 12 22.98 -21.61 3.86
C GLY A 12 21.46 -21.77 3.90
N ALA A 13 20.69 -20.72 4.27
CA ALA A 13 19.23 -20.79 4.36
C ALA A 13 18.52 -20.85 2.99
N GLN A 14 19.24 -20.55 1.89
CA GLN A 14 18.72 -20.60 0.52
C GLN A 14 17.43 -19.79 0.31
N ILE A 15 17.43 -18.52 0.74
CA ILE A 15 16.29 -17.59 0.57
C ILE A 15 16.18 -17.11 -0.89
N PHE A 16 15.97 -18.06 -1.79
CA PHE A 16 15.88 -17.91 -3.23
C PHE A 16 14.87 -18.90 -3.81
N GLU A 17 14.30 -18.57 -4.96
CA GLU A 17 13.59 -19.52 -5.80
C GLU A 17 14.23 -19.57 -7.19
N CYS A 18 14.47 -20.77 -7.70
CA CYS A 18 15.08 -20.98 -9.01
C CYS A 18 14.02 -21.11 -10.11
N LEU A 19 14.09 -20.24 -11.11
CA LEU A 19 13.26 -20.29 -12.31
C LEU A 19 14.10 -20.73 -13.52
N GLY A 20 13.69 -21.80 -14.21
CA GLY A 20 14.36 -22.22 -15.45
C GLY A 20 15.57 -23.14 -15.28
N ILE A 21 15.73 -23.80 -14.13
CA ILE A 21 16.82 -24.76 -13.84
C ILE A 21 16.22 -26.13 -13.55
N ASN A 22 16.80 -27.19 -14.10
CA ASN A 22 16.26 -28.53 -13.92
C ASN A 22 16.45 -29.07 -12.50
N LYS A 23 15.62 -30.05 -12.14
CA LYS A 23 15.63 -30.65 -10.80
C LYS A 23 16.95 -31.35 -10.46
N ASP A 24 17.60 -32.01 -11.42
CA ASP A 24 18.86 -32.72 -11.17
C ASP A 24 19.99 -31.78 -10.74
N VAL A 25 20.06 -30.57 -11.31
CA VAL A 25 21.02 -29.54 -10.90
C VAL A 25 20.69 -29.03 -9.50
N ILE A 26 19.42 -28.77 -9.22
CA ILE A 26 18.96 -28.33 -7.90
C ILE A 26 19.29 -29.37 -6.83
N ASP A 27 18.89 -30.62 -7.03
CA ASP A 27 19.06 -31.68 -6.03
C ASP A 27 20.54 -31.96 -5.73
N LYS A 28 21.43 -31.78 -6.71
CA LYS A 28 22.88 -32.00 -6.54
C LYS A 28 23.65 -30.81 -5.96
N TYR A 29 23.31 -29.58 -6.36
CA TYR A 29 24.14 -28.39 -6.07
C TYR A 29 23.45 -27.32 -5.21
N PHE A 30 22.11 -27.34 -5.13
CA PHE A 30 21.29 -26.37 -4.39
C PHE A 30 20.14 -27.08 -3.66
N THR A 31 20.45 -28.21 -3.03
CA THR A 31 19.45 -29.14 -2.46
C THR A 31 18.47 -28.40 -1.55
N GLY A 32 17.17 -28.55 -1.82
CA GLY A 32 16.09 -27.90 -1.06
C GLY A 32 15.55 -26.61 -1.69
N THR A 33 16.27 -25.99 -2.63
CA THR A 33 15.78 -24.79 -3.32
C THR A 33 14.59 -25.13 -4.23
N ILE A 34 13.55 -24.30 -4.22
CA ILE A 34 12.35 -24.50 -5.03
C ILE A 34 12.65 -24.24 -6.51
N SER A 35 12.19 -25.13 -7.40
CA SER A 35 12.19 -24.90 -8.86
C SER A 35 10.98 -25.55 -9.55
N ARG A 36 9.89 -24.80 -9.66
CA ARG A 36 8.55 -25.32 -10.04
C ARG A 36 8.39 -25.69 -11.51
N ILE A 37 9.17 -25.07 -12.40
CA ILE A 37 9.01 -25.25 -13.86
C ILE A 37 10.16 -25.98 -14.54
N GLY A 38 11.17 -26.43 -13.79
CA GLY A 38 12.37 -27.03 -14.36
C GLY A 38 13.09 -26.10 -15.34
N GLY A 39 13.89 -26.65 -16.25
CA GLY A 39 14.56 -25.91 -17.32
C GLY A 39 15.93 -26.46 -17.68
N MET A 40 16.95 -25.60 -17.74
CA MET A 40 18.30 -25.96 -18.18
C MET A 40 18.96 -26.95 -17.23
N GLY A 41 19.62 -27.97 -17.79
CA GLY A 41 20.51 -28.85 -17.05
C GLY A 41 21.96 -28.36 -17.06
N ILE A 42 22.87 -29.19 -16.53
CA ILE A 42 24.29 -28.83 -16.42
C ILE A 42 24.94 -28.59 -17.80
N GLU A 43 24.55 -29.37 -18.82
CA GLU A 43 25.06 -29.25 -20.19
C GLU A 43 24.62 -27.95 -20.85
N GLU A 44 23.35 -27.56 -20.69
CA GLU A 44 22.86 -26.27 -21.18
C GLU A 44 23.52 -25.09 -20.45
N ILE A 45 23.73 -25.19 -19.13
CA ILE A 45 24.45 -24.16 -18.37
C ILE A 45 25.90 -24.04 -18.87
N ALA A 46 26.60 -25.16 -19.08
CA ALA A 46 27.95 -25.17 -19.64
C ALA A 46 27.97 -24.53 -21.05
N ARG A 47 26.99 -24.87 -21.90
CA ARG A 47 26.83 -24.27 -23.21
C ARG A 47 26.65 -22.75 -23.14
N GLU A 48 25.83 -22.22 -22.22
CA GLU A 48 25.63 -20.77 -22.05
C GLU A 48 26.95 -20.06 -21.68
N VAL A 49 27.72 -20.65 -20.77
CA VAL A 49 29.03 -20.13 -20.36
C VAL A 49 30.00 -20.12 -21.55
N LEU A 50 30.04 -21.20 -22.33
CA LEU A 50 30.91 -21.31 -23.51
C LEU A 50 30.54 -20.32 -24.62
N VAL A 51 29.24 -20.01 -24.80
CA VAL A 51 28.80 -18.98 -25.76
C VAL A 51 29.39 -17.61 -25.38
N ARG A 52 29.30 -17.23 -24.10
CA ARG A 52 29.88 -15.95 -23.62
C ARG A 52 31.41 -15.97 -23.68
N HIS A 53 32.03 -17.10 -23.36
CA HIS A 53 33.47 -17.27 -23.44
C HIS A 53 34.00 -17.05 -24.86
N LYS A 54 33.36 -17.62 -25.89
CA LYS A 54 33.75 -17.42 -27.30
C LYS A 54 33.64 -15.97 -27.77
N VAL A 55 32.71 -15.20 -27.22
CA VAL A 55 32.59 -13.76 -27.52
C VAL A 55 33.75 -12.97 -26.89
N ALA A 56 34.15 -13.33 -25.66
CA ALA A 56 35.28 -12.69 -24.98
C ALA A 56 36.65 -13.11 -25.52
N TYR A 57 36.77 -14.35 -26.02
CA TYR A 57 37.99 -14.95 -26.57
C TYR A 57 37.75 -15.48 -27.98
N PRO A 58 37.54 -14.58 -28.98
CA PRO A 58 37.38 -14.98 -30.37
C PRO A 58 38.70 -15.55 -30.92
N GLU A 59 38.62 -16.48 -31.88
CA GLU A 59 39.79 -17.06 -32.56
C GLU A 59 40.66 -16.00 -33.25
N THR A 60 40.03 -14.92 -33.75
CA THR A 60 40.70 -13.74 -34.29
C THR A 60 40.62 -12.60 -33.27
N PRO A 61 41.76 -12.09 -32.76
CA PRO A 61 41.77 -11.00 -31.79
C PRO A 61 41.08 -9.74 -32.30
N MET A 62 40.20 -9.14 -31.48
CA MET A 62 39.58 -7.86 -31.81
C MET A 62 40.55 -6.70 -31.61
N VAL A 63 40.67 -5.85 -32.62
CA VAL A 63 41.38 -4.56 -32.53
C VAL A 63 40.46 -3.60 -31.77
N ASN A 64 40.66 -3.46 -30.45
CA ASN A 64 39.84 -2.72 -29.46
C ASN A 64 38.59 -3.46 -28.96
N PRO A 65 38.75 -4.39 -27.99
CA PRO A 65 37.62 -5.03 -27.34
C PRO A 65 36.85 -4.01 -26.48
N HIS A 66 35.54 -3.94 -26.68
CA HIS A 66 34.61 -3.15 -25.87
C HIS A 66 33.45 -4.03 -25.42
N LEU A 67 32.92 -3.74 -24.23
CA LEU A 67 31.69 -4.38 -23.77
C LEU A 67 30.51 -3.92 -24.64
N GLU A 68 29.56 -4.82 -24.88
CA GLU A 68 28.30 -4.45 -25.51
C GLU A 68 27.56 -3.42 -24.64
N VAL A 69 26.89 -2.47 -25.28
CA VAL A 69 26.07 -1.44 -24.59
C VAL A 69 24.99 -2.08 -23.71
N GLY A 70 24.53 -3.28 -24.10
CA GLY A 70 23.40 -3.97 -23.51
C GLY A 70 22.09 -3.23 -23.73
N GLY A 71 21.09 -3.66 -22.97
CA GLY A 71 19.73 -3.15 -22.93
C GLY A 71 18.97 -3.72 -21.73
N PHE A 72 19.68 -4.28 -20.75
CA PHE A 72 19.07 -5.02 -19.66
C PHE A 72 18.15 -4.13 -18.82
N TYR A 73 18.56 -2.90 -18.48
CA TYR A 73 17.77 -2.00 -17.63
C TYR A 73 16.83 -1.06 -18.41
N GLN A 74 17.19 -0.75 -19.64
CA GLN A 74 16.45 0.16 -20.51
C GLN A 74 16.53 -0.36 -21.93
N TRP A 75 15.43 -0.24 -22.68
CA TRP A 75 15.41 -0.59 -24.08
C TRP A 75 16.50 0.18 -24.85
N LYS A 76 17.27 -0.55 -25.63
CA LYS A 76 18.24 -0.05 -26.60
C LYS A 76 17.99 -0.78 -27.92
N GLN A 77 18.19 -0.10 -29.05
CA GLN A 77 17.92 -0.68 -30.36
C GLN A 77 18.70 -1.97 -30.64
N ARG A 78 19.93 -2.08 -30.11
CA ARG A 78 20.81 -3.25 -30.22
C ARG A 78 20.97 -4.03 -28.89
N GLY A 79 20.05 -3.83 -27.94
CA GLY A 79 20.10 -4.48 -26.62
C GLY A 79 19.12 -5.64 -26.46
N GLU A 80 18.92 -6.08 -25.22
CA GLU A 80 17.91 -7.10 -24.88
C GLU A 80 16.50 -6.68 -25.33
N ALA A 81 15.66 -7.68 -25.57
CA ALA A 81 14.28 -7.46 -25.95
C ALA A 81 13.43 -7.00 -24.76
N HIS A 82 12.61 -5.98 -24.99
CA HIS A 82 11.58 -5.51 -24.05
C HIS A 82 10.22 -5.62 -24.70
N ILE A 83 9.23 -6.00 -23.90
CA ILE A 83 7.84 -6.10 -24.36
C ILE A 83 7.32 -4.72 -24.79
N PHE A 84 7.55 -3.69 -23.96
CA PHE A 84 7.39 -2.30 -24.40
C PHE A 84 8.65 -1.80 -25.09
N ASN A 85 8.50 -1.48 -26.37
CA ASN A 85 9.47 -0.86 -27.24
C ASN A 85 8.79 0.29 -28.03
N PRO A 86 9.55 1.16 -28.74
CA PRO A 86 8.97 2.31 -29.43
C PRO A 86 7.79 1.99 -30.36
N GLN A 87 7.85 0.86 -31.07
CA GLN A 87 6.79 0.46 -31.99
C GLN A 87 5.49 0.10 -31.25
N THR A 88 5.59 -0.76 -30.22
CA THR A 88 4.43 -1.15 -29.41
C THR A 88 3.80 0.03 -28.65
N ILE A 89 4.63 0.95 -28.14
CA ILE A 89 4.18 2.19 -27.49
C ILE A 89 3.39 3.05 -28.47
N HIS A 90 3.94 3.26 -29.66
CA HIS A 90 3.30 4.07 -30.70
C HIS A 90 1.96 3.48 -31.13
N LEU A 91 1.88 2.17 -31.38
CA LEU A 91 0.64 1.51 -31.80
C LEU A 91 -0.44 1.60 -30.72
N LEU A 92 -0.09 1.38 -29.44
CA LEU A 92 -1.05 1.51 -28.36
C LEU A 92 -1.59 2.94 -28.27
N GLN A 93 -0.72 3.95 -28.23
CA GLN A 93 -1.12 5.36 -28.18
C GLN A 93 -1.94 5.79 -29.41
N GLN A 94 -1.61 5.28 -30.60
CA GLN A 94 -2.34 5.58 -31.82
C GLN A 94 -3.74 4.95 -31.78
N SER A 95 -3.85 3.70 -31.34
CA SER A 95 -5.14 3.00 -31.24
C SER A 95 -6.12 3.74 -30.33
N THR A 96 -5.67 4.12 -29.14
CA THR A 96 -6.53 4.76 -28.13
C THR A 96 -6.92 6.20 -28.47
N ARG A 97 -6.09 6.92 -29.24
CA ARG A 97 -6.41 8.27 -29.75
C ARG A 97 -7.42 8.25 -30.89
N LYS A 98 -7.36 7.25 -31.77
CA LYS A 98 -8.31 7.12 -32.89
C LYS A 98 -9.71 6.78 -32.42
N GLY A 99 -9.83 5.90 -31.41
CA GLY A 99 -11.13 5.48 -30.91
C GLY A 99 -11.90 4.60 -31.90
N GLY A 100 -13.03 4.04 -31.43
CA GLY A 100 -13.93 3.22 -32.25
C GLY A 100 -13.26 2.03 -32.92
N GLU A 101 -13.82 1.61 -34.05
CA GLU A 101 -13.37 0.44 -34.83
C GLU A 101 -11.99 0.64 -35.45
N GLU A 102 -11.69 1.83 -35.97
CA GLU A 102 -10.37 2.13 -36.56
C GLU A 102 -9.26 1.99 -35.51
N GLY A 103 -9.49 2.50 -34.29
CA GLY A 103 -8.59 2.31 -33.18
C GLY A 103 -8.44 0.83 -32.81
N TYR A 104 -9.54 0.06 -32.80
CA TYR A 104 -9.49 -1.38 -32.50
C TYR A 104 -8.62 -2.17 -33.49
N GLN A 105 -8.72 -1.88 -34.79
CA GLN A 105 -7.86 -2.51 -35.81
C GLN A 105 -6.36 -2.19 -35.61
N VAL A 106 -6.03 -0.99 -35.12
CA VAL A 106 -4.64 -0.65 -34.73
C VAL A 106 -4.25 -1.39 -33.45
N PHE A 107 -5.16 -1.52 -32.48
CA PHE A 107 -4.93 -2.28 -31.26
C PHE A 107 -4.63 -3.76 -31.56
N LYS A 108 -5.31 -4.40 -32.51
CA LYS A 108 -4.99 -5.77 -32.95
C LYS A 108 -3.57 -5.92 -33.51
N LYS A 109 -3.02 -4.87 -34.14
CA LYS A 109 -1.60 -4.85 -34.55
C LYS A 109 -0.67 -4.77 -33.35
N PHE A 110 -1.04 -3.97 -32.34
CA PHE A 110 -0.33 -3.91 -31.07
C PHE A 110 -0.36 -5.26 -30.34
N SER A 111 -1.54 -5.85 -30.13
CA SER A 111 -1.70 -7.11 -29.39
C SER A 111 -0.94 -8.24 -30.08
N LYS A 112 -1.01 -8.34 -31.41
CA LYS A 112 -0.21 -9.30 -32.18
C LYS A 112 1.30 -9.18 -31.92
N LEU A 113 1.86 -7.97 -31.84
CA LEU A 113 3.29 -7.79 -31.58
C LEU A 113 3.68 -8.11 -30.13
N ILE A 114 2.77 -7.92 -29.17
CA ILE A 114 2.97 -8.27 -27.76
C ILE A 114 2.90 -9.79 -27.55
N ASP A 115 1.93 -10.42 -28.19
CA ASP A 115 1.58 -11.84 -28.02
C ASP A 115 2.47 -12.76 -28.86
N ASP A 116 2.97 -12.31 -30.01
CA ASP A 116 3.90 -13.07 -30.85
C ASP A 116 5.30 -13.10 -30.22
N GLN A 117 5.49 -14.05 -29.31
CA GLN A 117 6.76 -14.33 -28.67
C GLN A 117 7.45 -15.57 -29.23
N THR A 118 7.08 -15.99 -30.45
CA THR A 118 7.61 -17.18 -31.13
C THR A 118 9.14 -17.25 -31.16
N GLN A 119 9.82 -16.10 -31.25
CA GLN A 119 11.28 -16.05 -31.33
C GLN A 119 12.01 -15.63 -30.04
N LYS A 120 11.36 -14.89 -29.14
CA LYS A 120 12.07 -14.19 -28.04
C LYS A 120 11.69 -14.65 -26.63
N ALA A 121 10.58 -15.38 -26.45
CA ALA A 121 10.15 -16.01 -25.19
C ALA A 121 10.39 -15.13 -23.93
N LEU A 122 9.69 -13.99 -23.85
CA LEU A 122 9.89 -12.99 -22.80
C LEU A 122 9.08 -13.27 -21.52
N THR A 123 7.97 -14.00 -21.64
CA THR A 123 7.08 -14.34 -20.52
C THR A 123 6.68 -15.82 -20.55
N LEU A 124 6.25 -16.37 -19.40
CA LEU A 124 5.76 -17.75 -19.32
C LEU A 124 4.51 -17.93 -20.17
N ARG A 125 3.56 -16.99 -20.09
CA ARG A 125 2.34 -16.99 -20.92
C ARG A 125 2.60 -16.91 -22.43
N GLY A 126 3.74 -16.34 -22.87
CA GLY A 126 4.17 -16.36 -24.27
C GLY A 126 4.56 -17.75 -24.80
N LEU A 127 4.82 -18.70 -23.88
CA LEU A 127 5.10 -20.10 -24.18
C LEU A 127 3.84 -20.99 -24.13
N MET A 128 2.68 -20.41 -23.83
CA MET A 128 1.40 -21.11 -23.80
C MET A 128 0.62 -20.89 -25.10
N ARG A 129 -0.26 -21.84 -25.43
CA ARG A 129 -1.32 -21.69 -26.42
C ARG A 129 -2.65 -22.15 -25.83
N PHE A 130 -3.74 -21.71 -26.46
CA PHE A 130 -5.07 -22.19 -26.11
C PHE A 130 -5.33 -23.53 -26.82
N LYS A 131 -5.92 -24.48 -26.09
CA LYS A 131 -6.49 -25.68 -26.70
C LYS A 131 -7.78 -25.34 -27.45
N LYS A 132 -8.17 -26.23 -28.37
CA LYS A 132 -9.41 -26.08 -29.12
C LYS A 132 -10.62 -26.22 -28.18
N GLY A 133 -11.42 -25.17 -28.08
CA GLY A 133 -12.71 -25.18 -27.40
C GLY A 133 -13.88 -25.46 -28.34
N LYS A 134 -15.10 -25.34 -27.79
CA LYS A 134 -16.34 -25.42 -28.58
C LYS A 134 -16.82 -24.01 -28.86
N ALA A 135 -16.38 -23.44 -29.97
CA ALA A 135 -16.68 -22.05 -30.31
C ALA A 135 -18.18 -21.75 -30.32
N ILE A 136 -18.53 -20.56 -29.86
CA ILE A 136 -19.90 -20.02 -29.80
C ILE A 136 -19.96 -18.67 -30.55
N SER A 137 -21.16 -18.15 -30.80
CA SER A 137 -21.26 -16.78 -31.33
C SER A 137 -20.72 -15.78 -30.31
N ILE A 138 -20.03 -14.72 -30.78
CA ILE A 138 -19.61 -13.63 -29.90
C ILE A 138 -20.82 -12.90 -29.27
N ASP A 139 -21.99 -12.97 -29.90
CA ASP A 139 -23.24 -12.41 -29.38
C ASP A 139 -23.75 -13.16 -28.14
N GLU A 140 -23.31 -14.41 -27.93
CA GLU A 140 -23.62 -15.18 -26.71
C GLU A 140 -22.68 -14.83 -25.55
N VAL A 141 -21.56 -14.15 -25.82
CA VAL A 141 -20.59 -13.74 -24.81
C VAL A 141 -21.05 -12.45 -24.16
N GLU A 142 -20.94 -12.40 -22.82
CA GLU A 142 -21.28 -11.22 -22.03
C GLU A 142 -20.71 -9.93 -22.64
N PRO A 143 -21.46 -8.82 -22.60
CA PRO A 143 -21.07 -7.60 -23.29
C PRO A 143 -19.91 -6.91 -22.56
N VAL A 144 -19.19 -6.02 -23.25
CA VAL A 144 -17.97 -5.37 -22.72
C VAL A 144 -18.24 -4.60 -21.42
N GLU A 145 -19.45 -4.05 -21.26
CA GLU A 145 -19.91 -3.32 -20.09
C GLU A 145 -19.93 -4.20 -18.82
N SER A 146 -20.20 -5.50 -18.96
CA SER A 146 -20.15 -6.45 -17.84
C SER A 146 -18.71 -6.76 -17.42
N ILE A 147 -17.79 -6.74 -18.39
CA ILE A 147 -16.35 -6.99 -18.17
C ILE A 147 -15.67 -5.78 -17.52
N PHE A 148 -16.11 -4.54 -17.79
CA PHE A 148 -15.48 -3.33 -17.24
C PHE A 148 -15.37 -3.32 -15.71
N LYS A 149 -16.36 -3.87 -15.00
CA LYS A 149 -16.40 -3.97 -13.54
C LYS A 149 -15.25 -4.82 -12.96
N ARG A 150 -14.63 -5.65 -13.79
CA ARG A 150 -13.50 -6.53 -13.44
C ARG A 150 -12.14 -5.86 -13.65
N PHE A 151 -12.11 -4.65 -14.20
CA PHE A 151 -10.87 -3.92 -14.35
C PHE A 151 -10.60 -3.00 -13.17
N ALA A 152 -9.33 -2.98 -12.77
CA ALA A 152 -8.78 -1.90 -11.98
C ALA A 152 -7.55 -1.30 -12.66
N THR A 153 -7.40 0.03 -12.60
CA THR A 153 -6.08 0.62 -12.81
C THR A 153 -5.22 0.39 -11.56
N GLY A 154 -3.95 0.01 -11.76
CA GLY A 154 -3.09 -0.35 -10.63
C GLY A 154 -2.80 0.81 -9.69
N ALA A 155 -2.49 0.47 -8.43
CA ALA A 155 -2.17 1.40 -7.36
C ALA A 155 -0.92 2.25 -7.67
N MET A 156 -1.11 3.48 -8.12
CA MET A 156 -0.02 4.42 -8.47
C MET A 156 -0.25 5.72 -7.70
N SER A 157 0.65 6.05 -6.77
CA SER A 157 0.43 7.18 -5.87
C SER A 157 0.49 8.53 -6.58
N PHE A 158 -0.39 9.45 -6.19
CA PHE A 158 -0.14 10.88 -6.39
C PHE A 158 1.21 11.26 -5.74
N GLY A 159 2.08 11.93 -6.50
CA GLY A 159 3.49 12.14 -6.17
C GLY A 159 4.42 11.28 -7.04
N SER A 160 4.11 9.99 -7.23
CA SER A 160 4.82 9.17 -8.23
C SER A 160 4.41 9.59 -9.64
N ILE A 161 3.11 9.66 -9.88
CA ILE A 161 2.51 10.25 -11.08
C ILE A 161 1.96 11.64 -10.77
N SER A 162 1.79 12.45 -11.82
CA SER A 162 1.23 13.79 -11.75
C SER A 162 -0.25 13.75 -11.37
N TRP A 163 -0.78 14.89 -10.93
CA TRP A 163 -2.21 15.08 -10.69
C TRP A 163 -3.03 14.70 -11.92
N GLU A 164 -2.62 15.23 -13.08
CA GLU A 164 -3.33 15.09 -14.34
C GLU A 164 -3.42 13.62 -14.77
N ALA A 165 -2.32 12.87 -14.66
CA ALA A 165 -2.31 11.45 -14.98
C ALA A 165 -3.18 10.66 -13.98
N HIS A 166 -3.13 10.99 -12.70
CA HIS A 166 -3.86 10.28 -11.65
C HIS A 166 -5.37 10.46 -11.77
N THR A 167 -5.85 11.70 -11.92
CA THR A 167 -7.28 12.01 -12.06
C THR A 167 -7.83 11.54 -13.41
N THR A 168 -7.04 11.61 -14.50
CA THR A 168 -7.43 11.05 -15.80
C THR A 168 -7.78 9.57 -15.71
N LEU A 169 -6.97 8.78 -14.98
CA LEU A 169 -7.25 7.36 -14.77
C LEU A 169 -8.52 7.17 -13.93
N ALA A 170 -8.71 7.95 -12.87
CA ALA A 170 -9.90 7.84 -12.04
C ALA A 170 -11.19 8.17 -12.79
N ILE A 171 -11.21 9.29 -13.52
CA ILE A 171 -12.35 9.69 -14.36
C ILE A 171 -12.68 8.59 -15.37
N ALA A 172 -11.67 8.06 -16.09
CA ALA A 172 -11.89 7.02 -17.08
C ALA A 172 -12.50 5.75 -16.48
N MET A 173 -11.99 5.30 -15.33
CA MET A 173 -12.50 4.09 -14.69
C MET A 173 -13.90 4.28 -14.13
N ASN A 174 -14.19 5.44 -13.55
CA ASN A 174 -15.52 5.78 -13.06
C ASN A 174 -16.55 5.85 -14.20
N ARG A 175 -16.19 6.38 -15.38
CA ARG A 175 -17.07 6.41 -16.57
C ARG A 175 -17.50 5.04 -17.04
N ILE A 176 -16.65 4.02 -16.92
CA ILE A 176 -16.94 2.65 -17.37
C ILE A 176 -17.43 1.73 -16.24
N GLY A 177 -17.57 2.24 -15.02
CA GLY A 177 -17.93 1.43 -13.84
C GLY A 177 -16.84 0.43 -13.41
N GLY A 178 -15.61 0.61 -13.88
CA GLY A 178 -14.43 -0.08 -13.37
C GLY A 178 -13.85 0.66 -12.16
N LYS A 179 -12.64 0.30 -11.73
CA LYS A 179 -12.03 0.86 -10.51
C LYS A 179 -10.69 1.53 -10.79
N SER A 180 -10.42 2.67 -10.16
CA SER A 180 -9.06 3.19 -10.02
C SER A 180 -8.59 3.11 -8.58
N ASN A 181 -7.27 3.20 -8.38
CA ASN A 181 -6.66 3.02 -7.07
C ASN A 181 -5.78 4.23 -6.71
N SER A 182 -6.00 4.80 -5.52
CA SER A 182 -5.28 5.99 -5.02
C SER A 182 -3.76 5.79 -4.93
N GLY A 183 -3.31 4.54 -4.73
CA GLY A 183 -1.94 4.22 -4.36
C GLY A 183 -1.58 4.71 -2.94
N GLU A 184 -0.31 4.60 -2.59
CA GLU A 184 0.18 4.85 -1.23
C GLU A 184 0.33 6.34 -0.85
N GLY A 185 -0.21 7.27 -1.65
CA GLY A 185 0.09 8.70 -1.56
C GLY A 185 -0.97 9.56 -0.90
N GLY A 186 -2.04 8.96 -0.37
CA GLY A 186 -3.27 9.68 -0.01
C GLY A 186 -4.08 10.11 -1.24
N GLU A 187 -5.21 10.76 -0.99
CA GLU A 187 -6.03 11.38 -2.03
C GLU A 187 -6.61 12.68 -1.51
N ASP A 188 -6.56 13.73 -2.34
CA ASP A 188 -7.06 15.05 -1.96
C ASP A 188 -8.59 15.06 -1.90
N GLU A 189 -9.13 15.66 -0.84
CA GLU A 189 -10.57 15.72 -0.56
C GLU A 189 -11.37 16.45 -1.64
N ILE A 190 -10.75 17.35 -2.41
CA ILE A 190 -11.39 18.02 -3.55
C ILE A 190 -11.93 17.01 -4.59
N ARG A 191 -11.41 15.77 -4.60
CA ARG A 191 -11.83 14.71 -5.54
C ARG A 191 -13.09 13.99 -5.13
N TYR A 192 -13.56 14.17 -3.88
CA TYR A 192 -14.72 13.47 -3.36
C TYR A 192 -16.04 14.09 -3.79
N GLN A 193 -15.98 15.21 -4.51
CA GLN A 193 -17.14 15.82 -5.15
C GLN A 193 -17.13 15.57 -6.67
N PRO A 194 -18.28 15.24 -7.28
CA PRO A 194 -18.41 15.22 -8.72
C PRO A 194 -18.11 16.58 -9.35
N LEU A 195 -17.52 16.56 -10.54
CA LEU A 195 -17.30 17.74 -11.36
C LEU A 195 -18.63 18.21 -11.99
N PRO A 196 -18.75 19.49 -12.40
CA PRO A 196 -19.96 20.02 -13.02
C PRO A 196 -20.41 19.27 -14.29
N ASN A 197 -19.49 18.61 -15.00
CA ASN A 197 -19.77 17.81 -16.19
C ASN A 197 -20.21 16.36 -15.88
N GLY A 198 -20.33 15.99 -14.60
CA GLY A 198 -20.69 14.65 -14.13
C GLY A 198 -19.51 13.68 -13.98
N ASP A 199 -18.29 14.08 -14.36
CA ASP A 199 -17.10 13.26 -14.10
C ASP A 199 -16.79 13.19 -12.61
N PHE A 200 -16.20 12.07 -12.19
CA PHE A 200 -15.80 11.88 -10.80
C PHE A 200 -14.31 11.56 -10.70
N MET A 201 -13.58 12.36 -9.92
CA MET A 201 -12.15 12.20 -9.76
C MET A 201 -11.76 11.24 -8.64
N SER A 202 -12.66 10.90 -7.71
CA SER A 202 -12.35 10.00 -6.59
C SER A 202 -11.96 8.61 -7.09
N SER A 203 -10.90 8.04 -6.51
CA SER A 203 -10.53 6.65 -6.77
C SER A 203 -11.44 5.68 -6.00
N ALA A 204 -12.06 4.73 -6.68
CA ALA A 204 -12.92 3.73 -6.03
C ALA A 204 -12.16 2.88 -4.99
N ILE A 205 -10.89 2.56 -5.26
CA ILE A 205 -10.01 1.83 -4.35
C ILE A 205 -9.09 2.81 -3.63
N LYS A 206 -9.07 2.74 -2.30
CA LYS A 206 -8.19 3.53 -1.44
C LYS A 206 -7.17 2.59 -0.79
N GLN A 207 -5.88 2.84 -1.01
CA GLN A 207 -4.82 1.98 -0.47
C GLN A 207 -4.45 2.35 0.97
N VAL A 208 -4.18 1.34 1.79
CA VAL A 208 -3.61 1.43 3.13
C VAL A 208 -2.27 0.70 3.10
N ALA A 209 -1.18 1.46 3.13
CA ALA A 209 0.20 0.96 3.06
C ALA A 209 1.01 1.32 4.32
N SER A 210 2.20 0.74 4.48
CA SER A 210 3.04 0.90 5.69
C SER A 210 3.36 2.34 6.10
N GLY A 211 3.38 3.29 5.16
CA GLY A 211 3.60 4.71 5.48
C GLY A 211 2.40 5.43 6.08
N ARG A 212 1.18 4.87 5.92
CA ARG A 212 -0.12 5.48 6.27
C ARG A 212 -0.31 6.93 5.73
N PHE A 213 0.37 7.27 4.64
CA PHE A 213 0.25 8.62 4.06
C PHE A 213 -1.17 8.91 3.59
N GLY A 214 -1.73 10.01 4.09
CA GLY A 214 -3.09 10.46 3.75
C GLY A 214 -4.20 9.50 4.16
N VAL A 215 -3.93 8.55 5.06
CA VAL A 215 -4.96 7.62 5.58
C VAL A 215 -5.66 8.28 6.75
N THR A 216 -6.80 8.91 6.47
CA THR A 216 -7.71 9.52 7.46
C THR A 216 -9.07 8.82 7.46
N SER A 217 -9.91 9.05 8.48
CA SER A 217 -11.29 8.52 8.51
C SER A 217 -12.06 8.94 7.25
N HIS A 218 -12.00 10.22 6.87
CA HIS A 218 -12.66 10.74 5.68
C HIS A 218 -12.12 10.11 4.37
N TYR A 219 -10.82 9.84 4.28
CA TYR A 219 -10.24 9.08 3.15
C TYR A 219 -10.79 7.65 3.08
N LEU A 220 -10.89 6.96 4.23
CA LEU A 220 -11.42 5.60 4.33
C LEU A 220 -12.91 5.55 4.00
N SER A 221 -13.70 6.55 4.43
CA SER A 221 -15.13 6.67 4.15
C SER A 221 -15.43 6.84 2.66
N ASN A 222 -14.52 7.45 1.89
CA ASN A 222 -14.66 7.70 0.45
C ASN A 222 -14.12 6.55 -0.42
N ALA A 223 -14.11 5.32 0.11
CA ALA A 223 -13.68 4.11 -0.57
C ALA A 223 -14.85 3.16 -0.85
N GLN A 224 -14.83 2.52 -2.02
CA GLN A 224 -15.62 1.31 -2.29
C GLN A 224 -14.83 0.03 -1.98
N GLU A 225 -13.50 0.13 -2.02
CA GLU A 225 -12.58 -0.93 -1.62
C GLU A 225 -11.39 -0.32 -0.88
N LEU A 226 -11.01 -0.96 0.23
CA LEU A 226 -9.81 -0.63 0.98
C LEU A 226 -8.74 -1.68 0.71
N GLN A 227 -7.62 -1.28 0.12
CA GLN A 227 -6.54 -2.22 -0.23
C GLN A 227 -5.36 -2.14 0.74
N ILE A 228 -5.18 -3.18 1.55
CA ILE A 228 -3.98 -3.42 2.34
C ILE A 228 -2.84 -3.82 1.40
N LYS A 229 -1.80 -2.98 1.35
CA LYS A 229 -0.64 -3.20 0.48
C LYS A 229 0.48 -3.90 1.24
N MET A 230 0.46 -5.23 1.29
CA MET A 230 1.56 -6.00 1.87
C MET A 230 2.85 -5.82 1.06
N ALA A 231 2.74 -5.87 -0.27
CA ALA A 231 3.90 -5.79 -1.15
C ALA A 231 3.55 -5.29 -2.57
N GLN A 232 4.57 -5.03 -3.37
CA GLN A 232 4.43 -4.78 -4.81
C GLN A 232 5.53 -5.50 -5.59
N GLY A 233 5.23 -5.97 -6.81
CA GLY A 233 6.14 -6.81 -7.59
C GLY A 233 7.53 -6.22 -7.83
N ALA A 234 7.62 -4.90 -8.04
CA ALA A 234 8.89 -4.22 -8.30
C ALA A 234 9.86 -4.16 -7.10
N LYS A 235 9.36 -4.39 -5.88
CA LYS A 235 10.13 -4.35 -4.62
C LYS A 235 9.34 -5.02 -3.47
N PRO A 236 9.20 -6.35 -3.47
CA PRO A 236 8.26 -7.03 -2.58
C PRO A 236 8.62 -6.92 -1.10
N GLY A 237 9.91 -6.98 -0.75
CA GLY A 237 10.36 -6.97 0.64
C GLY A 237 10.79 -5.59 1.17
N GLU A 238 10.29 -4.50 0.57
CA GLU A 238 10.67 -3.11 0.86
C GLU A 238 9.46 -2.16 0.79
N GLY A 239 9.61 -0.97 1.38
CA GLY A 239 8.57 0.05 1.41
C GLY A 239 8.47 0.95 0.16
N GLY A 240 7.43 1.79 0.16
CA GLY A 240 7.24 2.92 -0.74
C GLY A 240 8.44 3.89 -0.73
N GLN A 241 8.67 4.56 -1.85
CA GLN A 241 9.75 5.54 -1.98
C GLN A 241 9.28 6.71 -2.83
N LEU A 242 9.33 7.92 -2.28
CA LEU A 242 9.13 9.16 -3.00
C LEU A 242 10.31 10.12 -2.71
N PRO A 243 11.13 10.46 -3.73
CA PRO A 243 12.21 11.43 -3.56
C PRO A 243 11.71 12.80 -3.09
N GLY A 244 12.46 13.46 -2.20
CA GLY A 244 12.05 14.73 -1.57
C GLY A 244 11.79 15.86 -2.58
N HIS A 245 12.52 15.90 -3.69
CA HIS A 245 12.31 16.87 -4.78
C HIS A 245 11.03 16.63 -5.60
N LYS A 246 10.24 15.59 -5.27
CA LYS A 246 8.87 15.37 -5.75
C LYS A 246 7.81 15.66 -4.69
N VAL A 247 8.21 16.03 -3.48
CA VAL A 247 7.31 16.39 -2.39
C VAL A 247 7.17 17.91 -2.38
N ASP A 248 6.33 18.42 -3.28
CA ASP A 248 5.92 19.82 -3.26
C ASP A 248 4.87 20.07 -2.15
N ASP A 249 4.39 21.31 -2.03
CA ASP A 249 3.42 21.70 -0.99
C ASP A 249 2.11 20.91 -1.08
N TRP A 250 1.66 20.56 -2.29
CA TRP A 250 0.42 19.81 -2.48
C TRP A 250 0.59 18.33 -2.10
N ILE A 251 1.70 17.71 -2.53
CA ILE A 251 2.05 16.35 -2.10
C ILE A 251 2.27 16.31 -0.58
N GLY A 252 2.95 17.30 -0.02
CA GLY A 252 3.17 17.47 1.42
C GLY A 252 1.84 17.45 2.18
N ARG A 253 0.89 18.30 1.77
CA ARG A 253 -0.46 18.38 2.36
C ARG A 253 -1.22 17.06 2.26
N THR A 254 -1.25 16.46 1.07
CA THR A 254 -2.00 15.20 0.83
C THR A 254 -1.46 14.05 1.69
N ARG A 255 -0.16 14.06 2.00
CA ARG A 255 0.50 13.02 2.79
C ARG A 255 0.64 13.36 4.27
N HIS A 256 0.24 14.56 4.69
CA HIS A 256 0.51 15.12 6.02
C HIS A 256 2.01 15.06 6.37
N SER A 257 2.83 15.58 5.47
CA SER A 257 4.29 15.56 5.55
C SER A 257 4.89 16.90 5.17
N THR A 258 6.14 17.13 5.55
CA THR A 258 6.84 18.38 5.25
C THR A 258 7.32 18.43 3.80
N PRO A 259 7.00 19.50 3.04
CA PRO A 259 7.51 19.68 1.68
C PRO A 259 9.04 19.64 1.61
N GLY A 260 9.58 19.04 0.55
CA GLY A 260 11.01 18.89 0.30
C GLY A 260 11.68 17.70 1.01
N VAL A 261 11.03 17.07 1.98
CA VAL A 261 11.57 15.93 2.72
C VAL A 261 11.26 14.61 1.99
N GLY A 262 12.27 13.74 1.83
CA GLY A 262 12.09 12.44 1.20
C GLY A 262 11.20 11.51 2.03
N LEU A 263 10.34 10.73 1.37
CA LEU A 263 9.42 9.81 2.04
C LEU A 263 9.79 8.37 1.70
N ILE A 264 10.37 7.68 2.68
CA ILE A 264 10.65 6.25 2.63
C ILE A 264 9.71 5.57 3.62
N SER A 265 8.81 4.73 3.11
CA SER A 265 7.91 3.99 3.99
C SER A 265 8.69 2.85 4.68
N PRO A 266 8.31 2.48 5.91
CA PRO A 266 8.81 1.25 6.53
C PRO A 266 8.55 0.05 5.61
N PRO A 267 9.45 -0.96 5.56
CA PRO A 267 9.17 -2.19 4.83
C PRO A 267 7.93 -2.95 5.34
N PRO A 268 7.76 -3.20 6.65
CA PRO A 268 6.56 -3.85 7.16
C PRO A 268 5.45 -2.83 7.44
N HIS A 269 4.21 -3.32 7.49
CA HIS A 269 3.18 -2.68 8.28
C HIS A 269 3.49 -2.94 9.75
N HIS A 270 3.62 -1.89 10.57
CA HIS A 270 3.95 -2.08 11.99
C HIS A 270 2.77 -2.65 12.80
N ASP A 271 1.58 -2.69 12.23
CA ASP A 271 0.38 -3.35 12.75
C ASP A 271 0.06 -4.67 12.06
N ILE A 272 1.05 -5.29 11.38
CA ILE A 272 0.94 -6.62 10.78
C ILE A 272 2.26 -7.37 10.96
N TYR A 273 2.41 -8.09 12.07
CA TYR A 273 3.54 -8.99 12.31
C TYR A 273 3.18 -10.47 12.19
N SER A 274 1.90 -10.76 12.08
CA SER A 274 1.35 -12.11 12.00
C SER A 274 0.05 -12.11 11.17
N ILE A 275 -0.56 -13.27 11.00
CA ILE A 275 -1.82 -13.39 10.25
C ILE A 275 -3.01 -12.87 11.06
N GLU A 276 -2.96 -13.00 12.38
CA GLU A 276 -3.94 -12.46 13.32
C GLU A 276 -3.89 -10.93 13.38
N ASP A 277 -2.71 -10.32 13.23
CA ASP A 277 -2.59 -8.86 13.08
C ASP A 277 -3.19 -8.38 11.74
N LEU A 278 -3.00 -9.13 10.66
CA LEU A 278 -3.68 -8.83 9.39
C LEU A 278 -5.20 -8.92 9.57
N ALA A 279 -5.69 -9.94 10.26
CA ALA A 279 -7.12 -10.06 10.59
C ALA A 279 -7.60 -8.87 11.42
N GLN A 280 -6.79 -8.37 12.37
CA GLN A 280 -7.11 -7.18 13.13
C GLN A 280 -7.17 -5.93 12.25
N LEU A 281 -6.24 -5.73 11.32
CA LEU A 281 -6.33 -4.59 10.39
C LEU A 281 -7.53 -4.72 9.43
N ILE A 282 -7.85 -5.92 8.94
CA ILE A 282 -9.07 -6.14 8.13
C ILE A 282 -10.31 -5.72 8.94
N TYR A 283 -10.37 -6.17 10.20
CA TYR A 283 -11.44 -5.81 11.12
C TYR A 283 -11.50 -4.28 11.38
N ASP A 284 -10.37 -3.63 11.63
CA ASP A 284 -10.30 -2.17 11.83
C ASP A 284 -10.82 -1.39 10.62
N LEU A 285 -10.39 -1.79 9.42
CA LEU A 285 -10.79 -1.14 8.16
C LEU A 285 -12.25 -1.39 7.83
N LYS A 286 -12.78 -2.57 8.15
CA LYS A 286 -14.20 -2.87 7.97
C LYS A 286 -15.08 -2.09 8.95
N ASN A 287 -14.62 -1.87 10.19
CA ASN A 287 -15.29 -0.97 11.13
C ASN A 287 -15.20 0.49 10.66
N ALA A 288 -14.05 0.91 10.12
CA ALA A 288 -13.84 2.27 9.61
C ALA A 288 -14.58 2.56 8.29
N ASN A 289 -14.98 1.55 7.52
CA ASN A 289 -15.93 1.67 6.41
C ASN A 289 -16.61 0.32 6.13
N ARG A 290 -17.82 0.16 6.64
CA ARG A 290 -18.60 -1.08 6.56
C ARG A 290 -19.03 -1.43 5.14
N ALA A 291 -19.21 -0.43 4.28
CA ALA A 291 -19.64 -0.60 2.90
C ALA A 291 -18.49 -1.03 1.99
N ALA A 292 -17.24 -0.73 2.34
CA ALA A 292 -16.09 -1.10 1.53
C ALA A 292 -15.76 -2.60 1.65
N ARG A 293 -15.33 -3.20 0.54
CA ARG A 293 -14.68 -4.51 0.57
C ARG A 293 -13.19 -4.37 0.93
N ILE A 294 -12.62 -5.35 1.60
CA ILE A 294 -11.22 -5.34 2.03
C ILE A 294 -10.37 -6.22 1.11
N SER A 295 -9.31 -5.62 0.56
CA SER A 295 -8.46 -6.18 -0.49
C SER A 295 -7.03 -6.31 0.04
N VAL A 296 -6.39 -7.46 -0.16
CA VAL A 296 -4.99 -7.67 0.26
C VAL A 296 -4.11 -7.89 -0.97
N LYS A 297 -3.15 -6.99 -1.16
CA LYS A 297 -2.19 -7.03 -2.27
C LYS A 297 -0.93 -7.80 -1.88
N LEU A 298 -0.80 -9.01 -2.43
CA LEU A 298 0.36 -9.88 -2.32
C LEU A 298 1.22 -9.85 -3.59
N VAL A 299 2.42 -10.41 -3.51
CA VAL A 299 3.30 -10.63 -4.67
C VAL A 299 3.49 -12.13 -4.87
N SER A 300 3.55 -12.55 -6.13
CA SER A 300 3.86 -13.91 -6.51
C SER A 300 5.23 -14.35 -5.99
N GLU A 301 5.24 -15.38 -5.17
CA GLU A 301 6.39 -16.20 -4.75
C GLU A 301 5.89 -17.60 -4.40
N ALA A 302 6.76 -18.61 -4.31
CA ALA A 302 6.33 -19.90 -3.79
C ALA A 302 5.85 -19.77 -2.33
N GLY A 303 4.72 -20.41 -2.02
CA GLY A 303 4.06 -20.33 -0.71
C GLY A 303 2.96 -19.28 -0.64
N VAL A 304 2.82 -18.42 -1.66
CA VAL A 304 1.76 -17.39 -1.70
C VAL A 304 0.36 -17.99 -1.61
N GLY A 305 0.12 -19.22 -2.10
CA GLY A 305 -1.18 -19.88 -1.96
C GLY A 305 -1.53 -20.22 -0.51
N THR A 306 -0.52 -20.54 0.31
CA THR A 306 -0.69 -20.77 1.75
C THR A 306 -1.02 -19.45 2.46
N VAL A 307 -0.29 -18.38 2.12
CA VAL A 307 -0.56 -17.03 2.65
C VAL A 307 -1.98 -16.59 2.27
N ALA A 308 -2.39 -16.77 1.01
CA ALA A 308 -3.72 -16.43 0.53
C ALA A 308 -4.85 -17.19 1.28
N THR A 309 -4.59 -18.45 1.67
CA THR A 309 -5.51 -19.23 2.52
C THR A 309 -5.66 -18.58 3.90
N GLY A 310 -4.55 -18.14 4.51
CA GLY A 310 -4.59 -17.36 5.76
C GLY A 310 -5.36 -16.06 5.59
N VAL A 311 -5.12 -15.31 4.51
CA VAL A 311 -5.79 -14.05 4.18
C VAL A 311 -7.31 -14.24 4.02
N ALA A 312 -7.75 -15.30 3.36
CA ALA A 312 -9.17 -15.63 3.24
C ALA A 312 -9.81 -15.96 4.60
N LYS A 313 -9.07 -16.67 5.48
CA LYS A 313 -9.52 -16.95 6.85
C LYS A 313 -9.49 -15.71 7.76
N ALA A 314 -8.66 -14.73 7.43
CA ALA A 314 -8.63 -13.41 8.08
C ALA A 314 -9.74 -12.48 7.59
N HIS A 315 -10.72 -13.00 6.85
CA HIS A 315 -11.92 -12.29 6.38
C HIS A 315 -11.70 -11.25 5.28
N ALA A 316 -10.59 -11.29 4.54
CA ALA A 316 -10.45 -10.45 3.35
C ALA A 316 -11.51 -10.83 2.30
N ASP A 317 -12.07 -9.85 1.60
CA ASP A 317 -13.05 -10.06 0.52
C ASP A 317 -12.37 -10.25 -0.85
N HIS A 318 -11.13 -9.78 -0.97
CA HIS A 318 -10.40 -9.72 -2.23
C HIS A 318 -8.89 -9.95 -2.03
N ILE A 319 -8.27 -10.71 -2.93
CA ILE A 319 -6.83 -11.01 -2.94
C ILE A 319 -6.25 -10.65 -4.30
N LEU A 320 -5.24 -9.77 -4.33
CA LEU A 320 -4.49 -9.42 -5.54
C LEU A 320 -3.14 -10.12 -5.53
N ILE A 321 -2.85 -10.90 -6.59
CA ILE A 321 -1.53 -11.49 -6.82
C ILE A 321 -0.77 -10.67 -7.87
N ALA A 322 0.24 -9.93 -7.43
CA ALA A 322 1.06 -9.10 -8.32
C ALA A 322 2.28 -9.89 -8.82
N GLY A 323 2.55 -9.81 -10.13
CA GLY A 323 3.78 -10.34 -10.73
C GLY A 323 4.99 -9.44 -10.50
N HIS A 324 6.19 -10.02 -10.54
CA HIS A 324 7.48 -9.33 -10.39
C HIS A 324 7.70 -8.20 -11.41
N ASP A 325 7.03 -8.27 -12.56
CA ASP A 325 7.17 -7.33 -13.66
C ASP A 325 6.35 -6.04 -13.47
N GLY A 326 5.65 -5.89 -12.34
CA GLY A 326 4.93 -4.67 -11.96
C GLY A 326 5.78 -3.39 -12.06
N GLY A 327 5.14 -2.29 -12.44
CA GLY A 327 5.79 -0.99 -12.56
C GLY A 327 6.14 -0.35 -11.20
N THR A 328 7.04 0.64 -11.22
CA THR A 328 7.33 1.49 -10.05
C THR A 328 7.85 2.87 -10.48
N GLY A 329 7.53 3.90 -9.69
CA GLY A 329 8.10 5.24 -9.86
C GLY A 329 9.54 5.34 -9.36
N ALA A 330 9.87 4.63 -8.28
CA ALA A 330 11.20 4.58 -7.66
C ALA A 330 11.40 3.25 -6.90
N SER A 331 12.52 2.59 -7.16
CA SER A 331 12.92 1.33 -6.52
C SER A 331 14.41 1.06 -6.79
N PRO A 332 15.13 0.37 -5.88
CA PRO A 332 16.44 -0.17 -6.19
C PRO A 332 16.40 -1.09 -7.42
N LEU A 333 17.39 -0.94 -8.31
CA LEU A 333 17.48 -1.76 -9.52
C LEU A 333 17.61 -3.26 -9.21
N SER A 334 18.26 -3.61 -8.10
CA SER A 334 18.39 -4.98 -7.62
C SER A 334 17.01 -5.61 -7.37
N SER A 335 16.10 -4.89 -6.73
CA SER A 335 14.76 -5.38 -6.40
C SER A 335 13.87 -5.51 -7.63
N VAL A 336 13.93 -4.55 -8.56
CA VAL A 336 13.18 -4.59 -9.83
C VAL A 336 13.56 -5.82 -10.68
N ARG A 337 14.78 -6.35 -10.51
CA ARG A 337 15.30 -7.45 -11.33
C ARG A 337 15.36 -8.80 -10.63
N HIS A 338 15.46 -8.82 -9.31
CA HIS A 338 15.81 -10.04 -8.57
C HIS A 338 14.86 -10.36 -7.42
N ALA A 339 13.70 -9.71 -7.32
CA ALA A 339 12.71 -10.02 -6.29
C ALA A 339 11.31 -10.20 -6.90
N GLY A 340 10.56 -11.18 -6.37
CA GLY A 340 9.24 -11.60 -6.88
C GLY A 340 9.31 -12.55 -8.06
N LEU A 341 8.18 -13.16 -8.41
CA LEU A 341 8.04 -14.10 -9.53
C LEU A 341 6.91 -13.74 -10.52
N PRO A 342 6.85 -14.40 -11.69
CA PRO A 342 5.75 -14.26 -12.63
C PRO A 342 4.40 -14.49 -11.96
N TRP A 343 3.39 -13.67 -12.30
CA TRP A 343 2.06 -13.80 -11.70
C TRP A 343 1.40 -15.12 -12.10
N GLU A 344 1.74 -15.71 -13.25
CA GLU A 344 1.18 -16.99 -13.70
C GLU A 344 1.39 -18.10 -12.65
N LEU A 345 2.56 -18.11 -11.99
CA LEU A 345 2.89 -19.10 -10.96
C LEU A 345 2.11 -18.86 -9.66
N GLY A 346 2.18 -17.64 -9.13
CA GLY A 346 1.51 -17.30 -7.87
C GLY A 346 -0.01 -17.31 -7.97
N LEU A 347 -0.56 -16.92 -9.12
CA LEU A 347 -2.01 -16.95 -9.38
C LEU A 347 -2.52 -18.39 -9.40
N ALA A 348 -1.87 -19.28 -10.16
CA ALA A 348 -2.24 -20.68 -10.22
C ALA A 348 -2.16 -21.32 -8.83
N GLU A 349 -1.05 -21.11 -8.10
CA GLU A 349 -0.88 -21.65 -6.75
C GLU A 349 -1.96 -21.12 -5.78
N THR A 350 -2.29 -19.84 -5.86
CA THR A 350 -3.35 -19.22 -5.05
C THR A 350 -4.72 -19.83 -5.36
N HIS A 351 -5.08 -19.93 -6.63
CA HIS A 351 -6.34 -20.51 -7.06
C HIS A 351 -6.48 -21.97 -6.60
N GLN A 352 -5.47 -22.79 -6.92
CA GLN A 352 -5.42 -24.22 -6.57
C GLN A 352 -5.55 -24.42 -5.06
N THR A 353 -4.76 -23.67 -4.27
CA THR A 353 -4.76 -23.82 -2.81
C THR A 353 -6.08 -23.39 -2.18
N LEU A 354 -6.70 -22.29 -2.65
CA LEU A 354 -8.00 -21.84 -2.14
C LEU A 354 -9.12 -22.82 -2.49
N VAL A 355 -9.11 -23.41 -3.69
CA VAL A 355 -10.08 -24.43 -4.11
C VAL A 355 -9.93 -25.68 -3.23
N LYS A 356 -8.70 -26.17 -3.08
CA LYS A 356 -8.37 -27.34 -2.26
C LYS A 356 -8.83 -27.19 -0.81
N ASN A 357 -8.77 -25.98 -0.25
CA ASN A 357 -9.20 -25.67 1.11
C ASN A 357 -10.67 -25.25 1.23
N LYS A 358 -11.45 -25.29 0.14
CA LYS A 358 -12.86 -24.85 0.09
C LYS A 358 -13.07 -23.39 0.54
N LEU A 359 -12.09 -22.53 0.29
CA LEU A 359 -12.15 -21.09 0.62
C LEU A 359 -12.30 -20.19 -0.61
N ARG A 360 -12.17 -20.76 -1.82
CA ARG A 360 -12.22 -19.99 -3.08
C ARG A 360 -13.53 -19.24 -3.29
N GLY A 361 -14.64 -19.72 -2.72
CA GLY A 361 -15.95 -19.08 -2.76
C GLY A 361 -16.06 -17.75 -2.00
N ARG A 362 -15.17 -17.50 -1.03
CA ARG A 362 -15.22 -16.34 -0.12
C ARG A 362 -14.56 -15.09 -0.65
N VAL A 363 -13.66 -15.25 -1.62
CA VAL A 363 -12.73 -14.20 -2.03
C VAL A 363 -12.73 -14.01 -3.53
N THR A 364 -12.74 -12.76 -3.98
CA THR A 364 -12.41 -12.44 -5.38
C THR A 364 -10.89 -12.45 -5.55
N VAL A 365 -10.39 -13.12 -6.59
CA VAL A 365 -8.94 -13.13 -6.89
C VAL A 365 -8.64 -12.24 -8.10
N GLN A 366 -7.74 -11.28 -7.92
CA GLN A 366 -7.23 -10.42 -8.99
C GLN A 366 -5.78 -10.77 -9.33
N ALA A 367 -5.41 -10.59 -10.59
CA ALA A 367 -4.02 -10.60 -11.01
C ALA A 367 -3.59 -9.25 -11.61
N ASP A 368 -2.34 -8.87 -11.35
CA ASP A 368 -1.64 -7.67 -11.86
C ASP A 368 -0.21 -8.09 -12.22
N GLY A 369 0.44 -7.39 -13.16
CA GLY A 369 1.77 -7.73 -13.66
C GLY A 369 1.86 -7.57 -15.16
N GLN A 370 2.02 -6.31 -15.58
CA GLN A 370 2.05 -5.87 -16.98
C GLN A 370 1.09 -6.62 -17.92
N MET A 371 -0.20 -6.67 -17.54
CA MET A 371 -1.26 -7.09 -18.45
C MET A 371 -1.49 -6.00 -19.50
N ARG A 372 -1.58 -6.39 -20.78
CA ARG A 372 -1.60 -5.46 -21.92
C ARG A 372 -2.62 -5.80 -22.99
N THR A 373 -3.00 -7.07 -23.12
CA THR A 373 -3.84 -7.58 -24.22
C THR A 373 -5.00 -8.42 -23.69
N GLY A 374 -6.03 -8.65 -24.52
CA GLY A 374 -7.11 -9.58 -24.16
C GLY A 374 -6.61 -10.99 -23.93
N ARG A 375 -5.50 -11.39 -24.58
CA ARG A 375 -4.81 -12.66 -24.34
C ARG A 375 -4.26 -12.78 -22.92
N ASP A 376 -3.62 -11.74 -22.40
CA ASP A 376 -3.14 -11.72 -21.01
C ASP A 376 -4.30 -11.95 -20.03
N LEU A 377 -5.44 -11.29 -20.27
CA LEU A 377 -6.65 -11.40 -19.44
C LEU A 377 -7.23 -12.82 -19.50
N ALA A 378 -7.34 -13.40 -20.69
CA ALA A 378 -7.84 -14.76 -20.89
C ALA A 378 -6.97 -15.79 -20.14
N ILE A 379 -5.65 -15.67 -20.23
CA ILE A 379 -4.72 -16.56 -19.52
C ILE A 379 -4.89 -16.38 -18.00
N ALA A 380 -4.98 -15.15 -17.50
CA ALA A 380 -5.22 -14.89 -16.10
C ALA A 380 -6.55 -15.49 -15.61
N ALA A 381 -7.64 -15.36 -16.39
CA ALA A 381 -8.92 -15.97 -16.06
C ALA A 381 -8.83 -17.49 -15.96
N LEU A 382 -8.24 -18.14 -16.98
CA LEU A 382 -8.07 -19.60 -17.01
C LEU A 382 -7.20 -20.12 -15.85
N LEU A 383 -6.24 -19.32 -15.36
CA LEU A 383 -5.42 -19.62 -14.18
C LEU A 383 -6.10 -19.28 -12.85
N GLY A 384 -7.25 -18.61 -12.86
CA GLY A 384 -8.09 -18.45 -11.67
C GLY A 384 -8.46 -17.03 -11.26
N ALA A 385 -8.04 -16.00 -12.01
CA ALA A 385 -8.40 -14.60 -11.73
C ALA A 385 -9.84 -14.27 -12.17
N GLU A 386 -10.50 -13.43 -11.40
CA GLU A 386 -11.83 -12.86 -11.68
C GLU A 386 -11.76 -11.38 -12.07
N GLU A 387 -10.69 -10.69 -11.61
CA GLU A 387 -10.42 -9.28 -11.86
C GLU A 387 -8.99 -9.08 -12.37
N PHE A 388 -8.75 -7.95 -13.05
CA PHE A 388 -7.48 -7.69 -13.74
C PHE A 388 -6.96 -6.28 -13.46
N GLY A 389 -5.71 -6.19 -13.04
CA GLY A 389 -4.99 -4.93 -12.81
C GLY A 389 -4.22 -4.50 -14.06
N VAL A 390 -4.51 -3.31 -14.58
CA VAL A 390 -3.82 -2.74 -15.75
C VAL A 390 -3.25 -1.36 -15.40
N ALA A 391 -1.94 -1.27 -15.20
CA ALA A 391 -1.27 -0.04 -14.77
C ALA A 391 -0.42 0.60 -15.88
N THR A 392 0.68 -0.04 -16.26
CA THR A 392 1.66 0.55 -17.20
C THR A 392 1.06 0.78 -18.58
N ALA A 393 0.23 -0.13 -19.09
CA ALA A 393 -0.46 0.08 -20.37
C ALA A 393 -1.39 1.30 -20.31
N ALA A 394 -2.10 1.52 -19.19
CA ALA A 394 -2.93 2.70 -18.99
C ALA A 394 -2.10 3.99 -19.00
N LEU A 395 -0.93 4.00 -18.35
CA LEU A 395 -0.01 5.14 -18.42
C LEU A 395 0.56 5.36 -19.83
N VAL A 396 0.81 4.30 -20.59
CA VAL A 396 1.27 4.42 -21.98
C VAL A 396 0.16 5.00 -22.85
N ALA A 397 -1.08 4.55 -22.68
CA ALA A 397 -2.26 5.09 -23.37
C ALA A 397 -2.48 6.58 -23.08
N THR A 398 -2.12 7.06 -21.89
CA THR A 398 -2.19 8.49 -21.53
C THR A 398 -0.93 9.29 -21.87
N GLY A 399 0.11 8.67 -22.42
CA GLY A 399 1.26 9.39 -23.01
C GLY A 399 2.65 8.91 -22.58
N CYS A 400 2.78 7.98 -21.62
CA CYS A 400 4.09 7.48 -21.21
C CYS A 400 4.85 6.85 -22.39
N ILE A 401 6.11 7.28 -22.56
CA ILE A 401 7.02 6.80 -23.61
C ILE A 401 8.11 5.85 -23.08
N MET A 402 7.94 5.33 -21.86
CA MET A 402 8.87 4.37 -21.21
C MET A 402 10.33 4.84 -21.09
N MET A 403 10.53 6.14 -20.83
CA MET A 403 11.87 6.72 -20.63
C MET A 403 12.59 6.23 -19.36
N ARG A 404 11.83 5.70 -18.37
CA ARG A 404 12.33 5.18 -17.08
C ARG A 404 13.08 6.20 -16.21
N LYS A 405 12.69 7.48 -16.29
CA LYS A 405 13.21 8.58 -15.45
C LYS A 405 12.18 9.10 -14.42
N CYS A 406 11.23 8.24 -14.03
CA CYS A 406 10.10 8.61 -13.15
C CYS A 406 10.56 9.16 -11.78
N HIS A 407 11.66 8.63 -11.25
CA HIS A 407 12.26 9.03 -9.98
C HIS A 407 13.01 10.37 -10.05
N LEU A 408 13.41 10.83 -11.25
CA LEU A 408 14.18 12.07 -11.42
C LEU A 408 13.32 13.33 -11.49
N ASN A 409 11.99 13.19 -11.45
CA ASN A 409 11.06 14.31 -11.62
C ASN A 409 11.20 15.04 -12.97
N THR A 410 11.68 14.34 -14.01
CA THR A 410 11.98 14.93 -15.33
C THR A 410 11.20 14.24 -16.45
N CYS A 411 9.94 13.87 -16.19
CA CYS A 411 9.11 13.20 -17.18
C CYS A 411 8.77 14.17 -18.32
N PRO A 412 9.17 13.89 -19.58
CA PRO A 412 9.03 14.84 -20.69
C PRO A 412 7.59 14.98 -21.22
N VAL A 413 6.67 14.18 -20.70
CA VAL A 413 5.27 14.08 -21.17
C VAL A 413 4.27 14.30 -20.02
N GLY A 414 4.73 14.90 -18.92
CA GLY A 414 3.86 15.27 -17.80
C GLY A 414 3.24 14.13 -17.00
N VAL A 415 3.65 12.87 -17.20
CA VAL A 415 3.05 11.70 -16.49
C VAL A 415 3.64 11.49 -15.10
N ALA A 416 4.96 11.42 -14.96
CA ALA A 416 5.64 11.02 -13.72
C ALA A 416 6.51 12.14 -13.14
N THR A 417 5.92 13.33 -12.96
CA THR A 417 6.60 14.56 -12.54
C THR A 417 5.65 15.46 -11.75
N GLN A 418 6.19 16.21 -10.80
CA GLN A 418 5.50 17.28 -10.06
C GLN A 418 5.91 18.69 -10.53
N ARG A 419 6.92 18.80 -11.40
CA ARG A 419 7.32 20.08 -12.03
C ARG A 419 6.20 20.64 -12.89
N LYS A 420 5.72 21.85 -12.57
CA LYS A 420 4.56 22.50 -13.22
C LYS A 420 4.75 22.62 -14.74
N GLU A 421 5.92 23.06 -15.18
CA GLU A 421 6.28 23.22 -16.59
C GLU A 421 6.30 21.90 -17.37
N LEU A 422 6.59 20.78 -16.71
CA LEU A 422 6.54 19.47 -17.35
C LEU A 422 5.14 18.85 -17.29
N ARG A 423 4.38 19.12 -16.22
CA ARG A 423 2.97 18.71 -16.11
C ARG A 423 2.10 19.35 -17.19
N ALA A 424 2.39 20.60 -17.56
CA ALA A 424 1.74 21.29 -18.67
C ALA A 424 1.89 20.58 -20.04
N LEU A 425 2.82 19.63 -20.17
CA LEU A 425 3.02 18.81 -21.38
C LEU A 425 2.15 17.54 -21.39
N PHE A 426 1.36 17.29 -20.35
CA PHE A 426 0.46 16.13 -20.30
C PHE A 426 -0.69 16.30 -21.31
N THR A 427 -0.87 15.29 -22.16
CA THR A 427 -1.88 15.29 -23.24
C THR A 427 -2.81 14.08 -23.19
N GLY A 428 -2.73 13.30 -22.11
CA GLY A 428 -3.62 12.17 -21.87
C GLY A 428 -5.05 12.64 -21.62
N LYS A 429 -6.02 11.86 -22.08
CA LYS A 429 -7.44 12.13 -21.83
C LYS A 429 -8.14 10.87 -21.34
N PRO A 430 -9.23 11.00 -20.56
CA PRO A 430 -9.98 9.83 -20.09
C PRO A 430 -10.43 8.90 -21.22
N GLU A 431 -10.79 9.44 -22.38
CA GLU A 431 -11.24 8.67 -23.54
C GLU A 431 -10.16 7.69 -24.04
N HIS A 432 -8.88 8.05 -23.95
CA HIS A 432 -7.80 7.15 -24.36
C HIS A 432 -7.76 5.89 -23.48
N VAL A 433 -8.03 6.05 -22.18
CA VAL A 433 -8.03 4.95 -21.21
C VAL A 433 -9.29 4.11 -21.40
N VAL A 434 -10.45 4.75 -21.56
CA VAL A 434 -11.73 4.08 -21.88
C VAL A 434 -11.57 3.21 -23.13
N ASN A 435 -11.05 3.78 -24.22
CA ASN A 435 -10.82 3.05 -25.47
C ASN A 435 -9.90 1.84 -25.26
N MET A 436 -8.81 1.98 -24.51
CA MET A 436 -7.90 0.86 -24.20
C MET A 436 -8.63 -0.30 -23.53
N PHE A 437 -9.41 -0.02 -22.47
CA PHE A 437 -10.15 -1.06 -21.76
C PHE A 437 -11.25 -1.67 -22.61
N THR A 438 -11.94 -0.89 -23.45
CA THR A 438 -12.88 -1.39 -24.45
C THR A 438 -12.22 -2.39 -25.41
N TYR A 439 -11.04 -2.06 -25.93
CA TYR A 439 -10.31 -2.95 -26.85
C TYR A 439 -9.82 -4.23 -26.17
N MET A 440 -9.30 -4.13 -24.95
CA MET A 440 -8.90 -5.30 -24.17
C MET A 440 -10.10 -6.21 -23.84
N ALA A 441 -11.24 -5.63 -23.47
CA ALA A 441 -12.48 -6.37 -23.22
C ALA A 441 -12.99 -7.05 -24.50
N GLN A 442 -13.01 -6.32 -25.62
CA GLN A 442 -13.47 -6.87 -26.90
C GLN A 442 -12.59 -8.02 -27.38
N GLU A 443 -11.27 -7.89 -27.27
CA GLU A 443 -10.34 -8.98 -27.60
C GLU A 443 -10.50 -10.18 -26.66
N LEU A 444 -10.78 -9.94 -25.36
CA LEU A 444 -11.12 -11.01 -24.43
C LEU A 444 -12.41 -11.73 -24.86
N ARG A 445 -13.46 -11.01 -25.26
CA ARG A 445 -14.72 -11.59 -25.76
C ARG A 445 -14.50 -12.48 -26.98
N GLU A 446 -13.64 -12.06 -27.91
CA GLU A 446 -13.26 -12.89 -29.07
C GLU A 446 -12.63 -14.22 -28.64
N ILE A 447 -11.74 -14.19 -27.64
CA ILE A 447 -11.09 -15.40 -27.10
C ILE A 447 -12.10 -16.26 -26.34
N MET A 448 -12.99 -15.65 -25.54
CA MET A 448 -14.06 -16.37 -24.84
C MET A 448 -14.96 -17.10 -25.84
N ALA A 449 -15.39 -16.43 -26.92
CA ALA A 449 -16.19 -17.01 -27.99
C ALA A 449 -15.45 -18.18 -28.67
N GLN A 450 -14.15 -18.03 -28.93
CA GLN A 450 -13.31 -19.09 -29.52
C GLN A 450 -13.23 -20.34 -28.62
N LEU A 451 -13.15 -20.14 -27.31
CA LEU A 451 -13.03 -21.24 -26.33
C LEU A 451 -14.39 -21.84 -25.94
N GLY A 452 -15.48 -21.09 -26.11
CA GLY A 452 -16.84 -21.53 -25.84
C GLY A 452 -17.42 -21.06 -24.50
N PHE A 453 -16.89 -19.97 -23.93
CA PHE A 453 -17.36 -19.41 -22.65
C PHE A 453 -18.28 -18.22 -22.89
N ARG A 454 -19.45 -18.20 -22.25
CA ARG A 454 -20.40 -17.08 -22.32
C ARG A 454 -20.09 -16.01 -21.28
N THR A 455 -19.51 -16.40 -20.14
CA THR A 455 -19.14 -15.47 -19.07
C THR A 455 -17.73 -15.75 -18.55
N ILE A 456 -17.08 -14.74 -17.99
CA ILE A 456 -15.76 -14.87 -17.35
C ILE A 456 -15.85 -15.86 -16.18
N ASN A 457 -16.97 -15.88 -15.45
CA ASN A 457 -17.17 -16.84 -14.35
C ASN A 457 -17.10 -18.30 -14.82
N GLU A 458 -17.60 -18.62 -16.01
CA GLU A 458 -17.44 -19.96 -16.61
C GLU A 458 -15.98 -20.27 -16.98
N MET A 459 -15.19 -19.24 -17.27
CA MET A 459 -13.79 -19.32 -17.69
C MET A 459 -12.81 -19.40 -16.51
N VAL A 460 -13.18 -18.89 -15.34
CA VAL A 460 -12.29 -18.87 -14.15
C VAL A 460 -11.80 -20.28 -13.80
N GLY A 461 -10.49 -20.45 -13.69
CA GLY A 461 -9.86 -21.70 -13.24
C GLY A 461 -9.90 -22.84 -14.27
N GLN A 462 -10.34 -22.60 -15.51
CA GLN A 462 -10.38 -23.61 -16.56
C GLN A 462 -9.02 -23.87 -17.21
N ALA A 463 -7.99 -24.09 -16.39
CA ALA A 463 -6.59 -24.24 -16.80
C ALA A 463 -6.37 -25.36 -17.84
N GLN A 464 -7.27 -26.34 -17.92
CA GLN A 464 -7.21 -27.40 -18.94
C GLN A 464 -7.29 -26.90 -20.38
N TYR A 465 -7.78 -25.67 -20.62
CA TYR A 465 -7.79 -25.00 -21.93
C TYR A 465 -6.45 -24.35 -22.30
N LEU A 466 -5.45 -24.41 -21.41
CA LEU A 466 -4.08 -23.99 -21.69
C LEU A 466 -3.18 -25.20 -21.90
N GLU A 467 -2.18 -25.04 -22.76
CA GLU A 467 -1.05 -25.95 -22.87
C GLU A 467 0.21 -25.21 -23.29
N MET A 468 1.36 -25.81 -23.02
CA MET A 468 2.61 -25.35 -23.57
C MET A 468 2.62 -25.53 -25.09
N ARG A 469 3.25 -24.60 -25.81
CA ARG A 469 3.41 -24.70 -27.26
C ARG A 469 4.30 -25.88 -27.64
N ASP A 470 3.97 -26.55 -28.74
CA ASP A 470 4.71 -27.70 -29.29
C ASP A 470 5.87 -27.29 -30.21
N ASP A 471 5.95 -26.03 -30.62
CA ASP A 471 6.97 -25.50 -31.53
C ASP A 471 8.20 -24.92 -30.81
N ILE A 472 8.35 -25.16 -29.50
CA ILE A 472 9.46 -24.69 -28.68
C ILE A 472 10.72 -25.52 -28.95
N LYS A 473 11.65 -24.96 -29.74
CA LYS A 473 12.91 -25.63 -30.13
C LYS A 473 14.17 -25.07 -29.47
N HIS A 474 14.08 -23.87 -28.88
CA HIS A 474 15.27 -23.20 -28.36
C HIS A 474 15.81 -23.89 -27.11
N TRP A 475 17.12 -24.18 -27.12
CA TRP A 475 17.76 -25.02 -26.11
C TRP A 475 17.64 -24.51 -24.67
N LYS A 476 17.53 -23.19 -24.45
CA LYS A 476 17.38 -22.59 -23.11
C LYS A 476 16.05 -22.89 -22.42
N TYR A 477 14.96 -23.04 -23.17
CA TYR A 477 13.60 -23.09 -22.59
C TYR A 477 12.74 -24.23 -23.13
N LYS A 478 13.28 -25.10 -24.00
CA LYS A 478 12.61 -26.35 -24.44
C LYS A 478 12.31 -27.33 -23.31
N ALA A 479 13.05 -27.25 -22.20
CA ALA A 479 12.95 -28.17 -21.07
C ALA A 479 12.09 -27.64 -19.92
N LEU A 480 11.41 -26.51 -20.11
CA LEU A 480 10.44 -26.01 -19.14
C LEU A 480 9.22 -26.95 -19.09
N ASN A 481 8.61 -27.06 -17.91
CA ASN A 481 7.44 -27.89 -17.65
C ASN A 481 6.38 -27.08 -16.89
N PHE A 482 5.20 -26.92 -17.49
CA PHE A 482 4.10 -26.13 -16.91
C PHE A 482 3.01 -26.99 -16.26
N ASN A 483 3.20 -28.30 -16.12
CA ASN A 483 2.15 -29.22 -15.62
C ASN A 483 1.61 -28.83 -14.25
N ALA A 484 2.47 -28.43 -13.30
CA ALA A 484 2.03 -28.01 -11.97
C ALA A 484 1.20 -26.71 -12.01
N MET A 485 1.62 -25.74 -12.83
CA MET A 485 0.91 -24.47 -13.00
C MET A 485 -0.43 -24.64 -13.73
N LEU A 486 -0.50 -25.56 -14.70
CA LEU A 486 -1.71 -25.84 -15.48
C LEU A 486 -2.59 -26.93 -14.86
N PHE A 487 -2.22 -27.42 -13.68
CA PHE A 487 -3.02 -28.40 -12.95
C PHE A 487 -4.35 -27.78 -12.53
N LYS A 488 -5.44 -28.51 -12.79
CA LYS A 488 -6.77 -28.14 -12.32
C LYS A 488 -7.14 -29.03 -11.15
N GLU A 489 -7.42 -28.41 -10.01
CA GLU A 489 -7.89 -29.11 -8.82
C GLU A 489 -9.21 -29.86 -9.11
N PRO A 490 -9.32 -31.14 -8.71
CA PRO A 490 -10.59 -31.85 -8.79
C PRO A 490 -11.62 -31.19 -7.87
N VAL A 491 -12.76 -30.79 -8.42
CA VAL A 491 -13.84 -30.14 -7.67
C VAL A 491 -15.09 -31.00 -7.65
N SER A 492 -15.67 -31.16 -6.46
CA SER A 492 -17.04 -31.64 -6.28
C SER A 492 -18.04 -30.49 -6.45
N LEU A 493 -19.33 -30.79 -6.60
CA LEU A 493 -20.37 -29.79 -6.85
C LEU A 493 -20.51 -28.74 -5.73
N ASP A 494 -20.07 -29.05 -4.50
CA ASP A 494 -20.09 -28.17 -3.33
C ASP A 494 -18.89 -27.21 -3.25
N VAL A 495 -17.91 -27.33 -4.15
CA VAL A 495 -16.68 -26.51 -4.10
C VAL A 495 -16.74 -25.40 -5.15
N ALA A 496 -16.85 -24.16 -4.66
CA ALA A 496 -16.79 -22.97 -5.50
C ALA A 496 -15.40 -22.79 -6.14
N GLN A 497 -15.36 -22.37 -7.41
CA GLN A 497 -14.13 -22.08 -8.17
C GLN A 497 -13.86 -20.57 -8.32
N PHE A 498 -14.85 -19.74 -7.99
CA PHE A 498 -14.81 -18.28 -8.00
C PHE A 498 -15.66 -17.74 -6.84
N LYS A 499 -15.67 -16.43 -6.59
CA LYS A 499 -16.43 -15.86 -5.46
C LYS A 499 -17.93 -16.11 -5.63
N GLN A 500 -18.57 -16.66 -4.59
CA GLN A 500 -20.00 -16.98 -4.54
C GLN A 500 -20.66 -16.67 -3.19
N GLU A 501 -19.87 -16.40 -2.14
CA GLU A 501 -20.36 -16.02 -0.82
C GLU A 501 -19.65 -14.76 -0.31
N GLU A 502 -20.36 -13.98 0.51
CA GLU A 502 -19.80 -12.83 1.21
C GLU A 502 -19.12 -13.27 2.52
N GLN A 503 -18.09 -12.54 2.94
CA GLN A 503 -17.44 -12.79 4.22
C GLN A 503 -18.28 -12.24 5.37
N ASP A 504 -18.39 -13.02 6.45
CA ASP A 504 -18.79 -12.48 7.75
C ASP A 504 -17.58 -11.84 8.42
N HIS A 505 -17.65 -10.53 8.66
CA HIS A 505 -16.55 -9.76 9.26
C HIS A 505 -16.65 -9.67 10.80
N GLY A 506 -17.68 -10.27 11.42
CA GLY A 506 -17.83 -10.31 12.87
C GLY A 506 -18.14 -8.94 13.50
N ILE A 507 -18.78 -8.04 12.76
CA ILE A 507 -19.03 -6.65 13.18
C ILE A 507 -20.48 -6.37 13.62
N ALA A 508 -21.34 -7.39 13.67
CA ALA A 508 -22.77 -7.22 13.95
C ALA A 508 -23.06 -6.82 15.41
N GLU A 509 -22.21 -7.22 16.35
CA GLU A 509 -22.45 -7.09 17.79
C GLU A 509 -21.41 -6.20 18.50
N VAL A 510 -20.72 -5.34 17.74
CA VAL A 510 -19.69 -4.46 18.30
C VAL A 510 -20.30 -3.32 19.13
N ILE A 511 -19.56 -2.85 20.14
CA ILE A 511 -20.03 -1.79 21.05
C ILE A 511 -20.34 -0.48 20.31
N ASP A 512 -19.69 -0.22 19.18
CA ASP A 512 -19.92 0.97 18.36
C ASP A 512 -21.37 1.16 17.91
N TRP A 513 -22.17 0.10 17.81
CA TRP A 513 -23.61 0.24 17.55
C TRP A 513 -24.33 0.98 18.68
N GLN A 514 -23.95 0.72 19.93
CA GLN A 514 -24.46 1.43 21.10
C GLN A 514 -23.96 2.87 21.13
N LEU A 515 -22.68 3.08 20.80
CA LEU A 515 -22.07 4.41 20.72
C LEU A 515 -22.75 5.28 19.66
N MET A 516 -23.04 4.73 18.47
CA MET A 516 -23.76 5.43 17.41
C MET A 516 -25.19 5.78 17.81
N GLU A 517 -25.89 4.88 18.50
CA GLU A 517 -27.25 5.16 19.01
C GLU A 517 -27.24 6.32 20.00
N ALA A 518 -26.31 6.31 20.97
CA ALA A 518 -26.15 7.38 21.93
C ALA A 518 -25.71 8.70 21.27
N ALA A 519 -24.89 8.64 20.22
CA ALA A 519 -24.38 9.79 19.48
C ALA A 519 -25.36 10.40 18.47
N LYS A 520 -26.57 9.85 18.29
CA LYS A 520 -27.56 10.40 17.33
C LYS A 520 -27.78 11.91 17.45
N PRO A 521 -27.95 12.51 18.64
CA PRO A 521 -28.10 13.96 18.77
C PRO A 521 -26.90 14.75 18.21
N ALA A 522 -25.68 14.26 18.44
CA ALA A 522 -24.47 14.84 17.90
C ALA A 522 -24.39 14.68 16.37
N LEU A 523 -24.73 13.51 15.84
CA LEU A 523 -24.66 13.21 14.40
C LEU A 523 -25.68 13.98 13.57
N GLU A 524 -26.86 14.26 14.13
CA GLU A 524 -27.95 14.92 13.41
C GLU A 524 -27.94 16.44 13.60
N LYS A 525 -27.52 16.92 14.77
CA LYS A 525 -27.67 18.33 15.18
C LYS A 525 -26.40 18.98 15.72
N GLY A 526 -25.33 18.22 15.94
CA GLY A 526 -24.11 18.71 16.59
C GLY A 526 -24.28 19.02 18.08
N GLU A 527 -25.27 18.40 18.75
CA GLU A 527 -25.49 18.54 20.19
C GLU A 527 -24.43 17.77 21.00
N GLU A 528 -24.09 18.27 22.21
CA GLU A 528 -23.15 17.60 23.10
C GLU A 528 -23.76 16.31 23.69
N VAL A 529 -22.98 15.23 23.70
CA VAL A 529 -23.38 13.90 24.17
C VAL A 529 -22.33 13.37 25.14
N TYR A 530 -22.80 12.83 26.28
CA TYR A 530 -21.99 12.10 27.25
C TYR A 530 -22.54 10.69 27.48
N GLY A 531 -21.65 9.71 27.69
CA GLY A 531 -22.04 8.35 28.08
C GLY A 531 -20.91 7.56 28.72
N GLU A 532 -21.26 6.65 29.62
CA GLU A 532 -20.31 5.75 30.30
C GLU A 532 -20.61 4.28 29.98
N TYR A 533 -19.57 3.50 29.66
CA TYR A 533 -19.73 2.11 29.23
C TYR A 533 -18.69 1.18 29.88
N PRO A 534 -19.06 -0.05 30.28
CA PRO A 534 -18.08 -1.07 30.61
C PRO A 534 -17.37 -1.56 29.35
N ILE A 535 -16.08 -1.90 29.46
CA ILE A 535 -15.29 -2.45 28.35
C ILE A 535 -14.42 -3.63 28.81
N ASN A 536 -14.16 -4.57 27.90
CA ASN A 536 -13.18 -5.65 28.09
C ASN A 536 -12.36 -5.88 26.80
N ASN A 537 -11.32 -6.73 26.90
CA ASN A 537 -10.35 -6.93 25.82
C ASN A 537 -10.94 -7.51 24.52
N LEU A 538 -12.17 -8.02 24.52
CA LEU A 538 -12.88 -8.47 23.31
C LEU A 538 -13.45 -7.29 22.50
N ASN A 539 -13.65 -6.14 23.14
CA ASN A 539 -14.10 -4.91 22.50
C ASN A 539 -12.93 -4.26 21.75
N ARG A 540 -12.83 -4.57 20.45
CA ARG A 540 -11.77 -4.10 19.55
C ARG A 540 -12.27 -2.98 18.64
N SER A 541 -11.37 -2.10 18.21
CA SER A 541 -11.65 -1.03 17.24
C SER A 541 -12.75 -0.05 17.67
N VAL A 542 -12.82 0.21 18.98
CA VAL A 542 -13.89 1.04 19.57
C VAL A 542 -13.81 2.48 19.06
N GLY A 543 -14.95 2.99 18.58
CA GLY A 543 -15.15 4.33 18.04
C GLY A 543 -14.98 4.41 16.51
N ASN A 544 -14.48 3.36 15.84
CA ASN A 544 -14.23 3.39 14.40
C ASN A 544 -15.51 3.61 13.57
N MET A 545 -16.61 2.92 13.88
CA MET A 545 -17.84 3.06 13.10
C MET A 545 -18.48 4.43 13.35
N LEU A 546 -18.44 4.91 14.60
CA LEU A 546 -18.88 6.26 14.93
C LEU A 546 -18.11 7.31 14.13
N SER A 547 -16.78 7.19 14.08
CA SER A 547 -15.92 8.08 13.29
C SER A 547 -16.25 8.06 11.80
N ASN A 548 -16.59 6.89 11.25
CA ASN A 548 -17.01 6.75 9.87
C ASN A 548 -18.31 7.53 9.58
N GLU A 549 -19.31 7.43 10.46
CA GLU A 549 -20.57 8.17 10.30
C GLU A 549 -20.37 9.68 10.43
N ILE A 550 -19.53 10.14 11.37
CA ILE A 550 -19.15 11.56 11.46
C ILE A 550 -18.51 12.02 10.15
N SER A 551 -17.57 11.25 9.59
CA SER A 551 -16.87 11.62 8.36
C SER A 551 -17.77 11.65 7.12
N LYS A 552 -18.84 10.84 7.07
CA LYS A 552 -19.81 10.89 5.97
C LYS A 552 -20.63 12.17 5.96
N VAL A 553 -20.94 12.71 7.15
CA VAL A 553 -21.80 13.89 7.31
C VAL A 553 -20.96 15.18 7.31
N TYR A 554 -19.87 15.20 8.07
CA TYR A 554 -19.08 16.39 8.36
C TYR A 554 -17.71 16.43 7.63
N GLY A 555 -17.41 15.43 6.79
CA GLY A 555 -16.18 15.37 6.02
C GLY A 555 -14.92 15.31 6.90
N GLY A 556 -13.81 15.82 6.38
CA GLY A 556 -12.51 15.84 7.08
C GLY A 556 -12.42 16.84 8.24
N VAL A 557 -13.36 17.80 8.33
CA VAL A 557 -13.42 18.78 9.42
C VAL A 557 -13.92 18.13 10.71
N GLY A 558 -14.89 17.22 10.60
CA GLY A 558 -15.50 16.57 11.75
C GLY A 558 -16.40 17.50 12.56
N LEU A 559 -16.61 17.14 13.84
CA LEU A 559 -17.40 17.91 14.79
C LEU A 559 -16.50 18.85 15.63
N PRO A 560 -17.08 19.90 16.25
CA PRO A 560 -16.38 20.70 17.27
C PRO A 560 -15.83 19.81 18.40
N ASN A 561 -14.67 20.17 18.96
CA ASN A 561 -14.05 19.38 20.03
C ASN A 561 -14.97 19.25 21.25
N GLY A 562 -15.07 18.04 21.80
CA GLY A 562 -15.90 17.74 22.97
C GLY A 562 -17.38 17.49 22.69
N THR A 563 -17.84 17.54 21.44
CA THR A 563 -19.25 17.25 21.11
C THR A 563 -19.68 15.84 21.53
N ILE A 564 -18.82 14.83 21.42
CA ILE A 564 -19.11 13.49 21.91
C ILE A 564 -18.05 13.11 22.92
N HIS A 565 -18.44 12.83 24.16
CA HIS A 565 -17.55 12.33 25.21
C HIS A 565 -18.05 10.98 25.72
N PHE A 566 -17.32 9.93 25.39
CA PHE A 566 -17.60 8.60 25.90
C PHE A 566 -16.50 8.13 26.84
N LYS A 567 -16.91 7.76 28.05
CA LYS A 567 -16.03 7.22 29.08
C LYS A 567 -16.22 5.70 29.17
N PHE A 568 -15.12 5.00 29.34
CA PHE A 568 -15.05 3.55 29.44
C PHE A 568 -14.36 3.16 30.74
N ARG A 569 -14.80 2.05 31.36
CA ARG A 569 -14.13 1.45 32.50
C ARG A 569 -13.82 -0.02 32.24
N GLY A 570 -12.55 -0.42 32.37
CA GLY A 570 -12.06 -1.78 32.14
C GLY A 570 -10.86 -1.83 31.18
N THR A 571 -10.66 -2.95 30.51
CA THR A 571 -9.54 -3.14 29.57
C THR A 571 -10.04 -3.01 28.14
N ALA A 572 -9.47 -2.13 27.32
CA ALA A 572 -9.81 -2.05 25.90
C ALA A 572 -9.02 -3.07 25.07
N GLY A 573 -9.67 -3.70 24.09
CA GLY A 573 -9.01 -4.56 23.12
C GLY A 573 -8.13 -3.79 22.13
N GLN A 574 -7.60 -4.50 21.13
CA GLN A 574 -6.78 -3.91 20.07
C GLN A 574 -7.49 -2.74 19.37
N SER A 575 -6.71 -1.72 18.98
CA SER A 575 -7.16 -0.61 18.13
C SER A 575 -8.22 0.31 18.77
N PHE A 576 -8.23 0.46 20.09
CA PHE A 576 -9.10 1.45 20.75
C PHE A 576 -8.85 2.87 20.22
N GLY A 577 -9.92 3.57 19.81
CA GLY A 577 -9.82 4.92 19.29
C GLY A 577 -9.15 5.01 17.90
N ALA A 578 -9.04 3.90 17.17
CA ALA A 578 -8.46 3.94 15.83
C ALA A 578 -9.29 4.82 14.88
N PHE A 579 -8.60 5.57 14.01
CA PHE A 579 -9.22 6.46 13.01
C PHE A 579 -10.28 7.44 13.56
N ASN A 580 -10.29 7.78 14.85
CA ASN A 580 -11.34 8.63 15.43
C ASN A 580 -11.17 10.10 15.06
N THR A 581 -12.26 10.73 14.61
CA THR A 581 -12.30 12.10 14.07
C THR A 581 -12.41 13.19 15.13
N SER A 582 -12.13 14.43 14.73
CA SER A 582 -12.42 15.63 15.52
C SER A 582 -13.85 15.63 16.08
N GLY A 583 -13.96 16.09 17.33
CA GLY A 583 -15.20 16.17 18.10
C GLY A 583 -15.55 14.94 18.94
N VAL A 584 -14.77 13.87 18.84
CA VAL A 584 -14.87 12.71 19.74
C VAL A 584 -13.79 12.78 20.82
N ARG A 585 -14.20 12.59 22.07
CA ARG A 585 -13.34 12.32 23.22
C ARG A 585 -13.64 10.92 23.74
N LEU A 586 -12.63 10.06 23.75
CA LEU A 586 -12.70 8.73 24.38
C LEU A 586 -11.82 8.72 25.63
N GLU A 587 -12.45 8.51 26.78
CA GLU A 587 -11.77 8.44 28.07
C GLU A 587 -11.82 7.01 28.60
N LEU A 588 -10.68 6.46 29.02
CA LEU A 588 -10.55 5.09 29.49
C LEU A 588 -9.96 5.06 30.90
N GLU A 589 -10.79 4.66 31.87
CA GLU A 589 -10.37 4.31 33.22
C GLU A 589 -10.04 2.80 33.26
N GLY A 590 -8.74 2.48 33.21
CA GLY A 590 -8.23 1.11 33.08
C GLY A 590 -6.96 1.05 32.23
N ASP A 591 -6.93 0.13 31.26
CA ASP A 591 -5.80 -0.10 30.36
C ASP A 591 -6.24 -0.49 28.94
N ALA A 592 -5.33 -0.43 27.97
CA ALA A 592 -5.60 -0.82 26.59
C ALA A 592 -4.49 -1.69 26.00
N ASN A 593 -4.85 -2.55 25.05
CA ASN A 593 -3.88 -3.34 24.32
C ASN A 593 -3.20 -2.53 23.18
N ASP A 594 -2.64 -3.20 22.18
CA ASP A 594 -1.89 -2.60 21.08
C ASP A 594 -2.76 -1.69 20.19
N TYR A 595 -2.09 -0.86 19.41
CA TYR A 595 -2.69 0.00 18.38
C TYR A 595 -3.63 1.09 18.92
N PHE A 596 -3.51 1.44 20.21
CA PHE A 596 -4.24 2.57 20.81
C PHE A 596 -4.06 3.85 19.97
N GLY A 597 -5.17 4.45 19.54
CA GLY A 597 -5.15 5.66 18.71
C GLY A 597 -4.53 5.48 17.31
N LYS A 598 -4.47 4.26 16.78
CA LYS A 598 -3.98 3.98 15.42
C LYS A 598 -4.67 4.87 14.39
N GLY A 599 -3.89 5.61 13.60
CA GLY A 599 -4.42 6.50 12.57
C GLY A 599 -5.34 7.61 13.11
N LEU A 600 -5.12 8.12 14.32
CA LEU A 600 -5.95 9.17 14.94
C LEU A 600 -6.20 10.36 13.98
N CYS A 601 -7.44 10.85 13.94
CA CYS A 601 -7.94 11.83 12.98
C CYS A 601 -8.55 13.07 13.65
N GLY A 602 -8.00 13.50 14.79
CA GLY A 602 -8.44 14.73 15.48
C GLY A 602 -9.15 14.51 16.81
N ALA A 603 -9.49 13.27 17.16
CA ALA A 603 -10.09 12.96 18.46
C ALA A 603 -9.13 13.20 19.63
N GLU A 604 -9.71 13.30 20.83
CA GLU A 604 -9.00 13.35 22.10
C GLU A 604 -9.08 11.97 22.78
N LEU A 605 -7.93 11.38 23.10
CA LEU A 605 -7.86 10.10 23.83
C LEU A 605 -7.24 10.30 25.20
N VAL A 606 -7.92 9.84 26.24
CA VAL A 606 -7.43 9.92 27.63
C VAL A 606 -7.42 8.52 28.22
N VAL A 607 -6.31 8.11 28.83
CA VAL A 607 -6.23 6.83 29.53
C VAL A 607 -5.47 6.97 30.84
N TYR A 608 -6.04 6.43 31.91
CA TYR A 608 -5.46 6.41 33.24
C TYR A 608 -5.92 5.15 34.00
N PRO A 609 -5.16 4.69 35.01
CA PRO A 609 -5.48 3.46 35.72
C PRO A 609 -6.83 3.53 36.42
N ASP A 610 -7.44 2.36 36.66
CA ASP A 610 -8.64 2.28 37.50
C ASP A 610 -8.41 2.93 38.86
N ARG A 611 -9.41 3.62 39.40
CA ARG A 611 -9.32 4.26 40.72
C ARG A 611 -8.95 3.31 41.87
N GLU A 612 -9.16 2.01 41.68
CA GLU A 612 -8.82 0.96 42.64
C GLU A 612 -7.39 0.42 42.47
N ALA A 613 -6.65 0.89 41.46
CA ALA A 613 -5.27 0.50 41.23
C ALA A 613 -4.34 0.96 42.38
N SER A 614 -3.46 0.07 42.81
CA SER A 614 -2.49 0.32 43.90
C SER A 614 -1.02 0.39 43.44
N PHE A 615 -0.76 0.13 42.16
CA PHE A 615 0.57 0.24 41.57
C PHE A 615 0.91 1.68 41.18
N VAL A 616 2.20 1.97 40.99
CA VAL A 616 2.70 3.27 40.51
C VAL A 616 2.51 3.36 39.00
N PRO A 617 1.63 4.24 38.47
CA PRO A 617 1.27 4.25 37.05
C PRO A 617 2.46 4.47 36.11
N GLU A 618 3.35 5.39 36.45
CA GLU A 618 4.52 5.78 35.66
C GLU A 618 5.59 4.68 35.54
N GLU A 619 5.48 3.58 36.30
CA GLU A 619 6.36 2.41 36.24
C GLU A 619 5.70 1.20 35.56
N ASN A 620 4.46 1.33 35.09
CA ASN A 620 3.66 0.22 34.58
C ASN A 620 3.11 0.51 33.17
N ILE A 621 2.96 -0.54 32.37
CA ILE A 621 2.40 -0.43 31.02
C ILE A 621 0.89 -0.26 31.11
N ILE A 622 0.38 0.78 30.47
CA ILE A 622 -1.06 1.07 30.39
C ILE A 622 -1.62 0.98 28.97
N ILE A 623 -0.76 1.17 27.95
CA ILE A 623 -1.11 0.94 26.55
C ILE A 623 -0.07 0.05 25.86
N GLY A 624 -0.51 -0.80 24.95
CA GLY A 624 0.34 -1.74 24.23
C GLY A 624 1.26 -1.09 23.18
N ASN A 625 1.74 -1.92 22.26
CA ASN A 625 2.67 -1.55 21.21
C ASN A 625 2.01 -0.75 20.08
N VAL A 626 2.84 -0.05 19.30
CA VAL A 626 2.45 0.55 18.02
C VAL A 626 1.27 1.53 18.16
N ALA A 627 1.16 2.15 19.34
CA ALA A 627 0.18 3.20 19.61
C ALA A 627 0.42 4.40 18.67
N PHE A 628 -0.68 5.03 18.23
CA PHE A 628 -0.69 6.17 17.32
C PHE A 628 -0.03 5.93 15.96
N TYR A 629 0.02 4.67 15.50
CA TYR A 629 0.60 4.34 14.21
C TYR A 629 -0.03 5.13 13.07
N GLY A 630 0.77 5.97 12.41
CA GLY A 630 0.33 6.75 11.27
C GLY A 630 -0.63 7.90 11.60
N ALA A 631 -0.81 8.28 12.87
CA ALA A 631 -1.78 9.27 13.29
C ALA A 631 -1.61 10.63 12.57
N THR A 632 -2.71 11.33 12.25
CA THR A 632 -2.69 12.55 11.40
C THR A 632 -3.24 13.80 12.08
N SER A 633 -3.89 13.70 13.22
CA SER A 633 -4.19 14.81 14.16
C SER A 633 -4.83 14.25 15.42
N GLY A 634 -5.03 15.10 16.43
CA GLY A 634 -5.67 14.73 17.70
C GLY A 634 -4.72 14.91 18.87
N GLU A 635 -5.27 14.82 20.07
CA GLU A 635 -4.50 14.92 21.32
C GLU A 635 -4.67 13.63 22.13
N ALA A 636 -3.63 13.22 22.85
CA ALA A 636 -3.75 12.10 23.77
C ALA A 636 -2.92 12.26 25.05
N TYR A 637 -3.48 11.78 26.16
CA TYR A 637 -2.95 11.93 27.51
C TYR A 637 -2.96 10.58 28.23
N ILE A 638 -1.78 10.03 28.50
CA ILE A 638 -1.59 8.64 28.94
C ILE A 638 -0.85 8.62 30.28
N ARG A 639 -1.56 8.26 31.35
CA ARG A 639 -0.98 8.13 32.70
C ARG A 639 -0.42 6.72 32.91
N GLY A 640 0.76 6.51 32.38
CA GLY A 640 1.54 5.28 32.47
C GLY A 640 2.47 5.13 31.27
N THR A 641 3.08 3.96 31.14
CA THR A 641 4.03 3.67 30.06
C THR A 641 3.37 3.00 28.87
N ALA A 642 3.91 3.26 27.68
CA ALA A 642 3.52 2.61 26.43
C ALA A 642 4.53 1.54 26.02
N GLY A 643 4.07 0.55 25.25
CA GLY A 643 4.92 -0.50 24.66
C GLY A 643 5.91 0.01 23.59
N GLU A 644 6.39 -0.93 22.77
CA GLU A 644 7.34 -0.65 21.69
C GLU A 644 6.69 0.17 20.56
N ARG A 645 7.53 0.88 19.78
CA ARG A 645 7.12 1.60 18.56
C ARG A 645 6.02 2.63 18.78
N PHE A 646 5.97 3.21 19.97
CA PHE A 646 5.08 4.30 20.29
C PHE A 646 5.20 5.45 19.27
N CYS A 647 4.07 5.92 18.74
CA CYS A 647 4.01 6.99 17.75
C CYS A 647 4.81 6.71 16.46
N VAL A 648 5.00 5.44 16.08
CA VAL A 648 5.59 5.09 14.79
C VAL A 648 4.80 5.74 13.66
N ARG A 649 5.49 6.40 12.72
CA ARG A 649 4.85 7.14 11.62
C ARG A 649 3.85 8.24 12.05
N ASN A 650 3.88 8.74 13.28
CA ASN A 650 3.03 9.86 13.68
C ASN A 650 3.26 11.06 12.74
N SER A 651 2.17 11.64 12.24
CA SER A 651 2.14 12.70 11.22
C SER A 651 1.35 13.92 11.68
N GLY A 652 0.94 13.99 12.95
CA GLY A 652 0.21 15.15 13.46
C GLY A 652 -0.44 15.03 14.83
N ALA A 653 -0.46 13.86 15.46
CA ALA A 653 -0.98 13.73 16.82
C ALA A 653 -0.04 14.38 17.85
N LYS A 654 -0.64 14.94 18.90
CA LYS A 654 0.03 15.57 20.04
C LYS A 654 -0.18 14.69 21.27
N VAL A 655 0.86 14.11 21.82
CA VAL A 655 0.72 13.05 22.83
C VAL A 655 1.60 13.31 24.05
N VAL A 656 1.06 13.09 25.24
CA VAL A 656 1.77 13.08 26.52
C VAL A 656 1.70 11.68 27.14
N VAL A 657 2.84 11.11 27.51
CA VAL A 657 2.97 9.75 28.08
C VAL A 657 4.05 9.71 29.16
N GLU A 658 3.98 8.78 30.10
CA GLU A 658 4.89 8.69 31.26
C GLU A 658 6.05 7.69 31.07
N GLY A 659 6.17 7.11 29.87
CA GLY A 659 7.31 6.30 29.46
C GLY A 659 7.01 5.53 28.18
N VAL A 660 8.04 5.10 27.45
CA VAL A 660 7.89 4.35 26.19
C VAL A 660 8.93 3.25 26.04
N GLY A 661 8.56 2.15 25.38
CA GLY A 661 9.48 1.07 25.03
C GLY A 661 10.45 1.42 23.89
N ASP A 662 11.05 0.38 23.32
CA ASP A 662 12.01 0.50 22.21
C ASP A 662 11.38 1.11 20.96
N HIS A 663 12.20 1.76 20.13
CA HIS A 663 11.81 2.28 18.81
C HIS A 663 10.72 3.37 18.87
N GLY A 664 10.63 4.12 19.98
CA GLY A 664 9.74 5.27 20.07
C GLY A 664 10.00 6.29 18.96
N LEU A 665 8.92 6.83 18.38
CA LEU A 665 8.92 7.83 17.30
C LEU A 665 9.58 7.40 15.99
N GLU A 666 9.72 6.09 15.77
CA GLU A 666 10.25 5.54 14.52
C GLU A 666 9.48 6.10 13.32
N TYR A 667 10.19 6.66 12.34
CA TYR A 667 9.62 7.27 11.15
C TYR A 667 8.61 8.42 11.38
N MET A 668 8.54 9.07 12.53
CA MET A 668 7.61 10.20 12.75
C MET A 668 7.88 11.36 11.75
N THR A 669 6.81 11.91 11.15
CA THR A 669 6.85 13.01 10.15
C THR A 669 6.14 14.28 10.60
N GLY A 670 5.49 14.27 11.76
CA GLY A 670 4.76 15.42 12.29
C GLY A 670 4.12 15.12 13.64
N GLY A 671 3.66 16.17 14.32
CA GLY A 671 3.06 16.06 15.66
C GLY A 671 4.03 16.42 16.78
N VAL A 672 3.58 16.21 18.01
CA VAL A 672 4.31 16.50 19.25
C VAL A 672 4.28 15.26 20.14
N ALA A 673 5.41 14.87 20.70
CA ALA A 673 5.48 13.81 21.71
C ALA A 673 6.16 14.36 22.97
N ILE A 674 5.50 14.27 24.11
CA ILE A 674 6.07 14.64 25.42
C ILE A 674 6.14 13.38 26.27
N ILE A 675 7.34 13.03 26.69
CA ILE A 675 7.60 11.80 27.43
C ILE A 675 8.13 12.17 28.82
N LEU A 676 7.32 11.84 29.83
CA LEU A 676 7.51 12.15 31.25
C LEU A 676 8.14 10.98 32.01
N GLY A 677 9.00 10.20 31.37
CA GLY A 677 9.70 9.09 32.01
C GLY A 677 10.65 8.36 31.07
N GLU A 678 10.90 7.08 31.37
CA GLU A 678 11.91 6.27 30.69
C GLU A 678 11.58 6.04 29.21
N VAL A 679 12.63 5.86 28.42
CA VAL A 679 12.57 5.63 26.97
C VAL A 679 13.45 4.43 26.59
N GLY A 680 12.99 3.63 25.63
CA GLY A 680 13.76 2.52 25.08
C GLY A 680 14.82 2.94 24.06
N ARG A 681 15.53 1.94 23.49
CA ARG A 681 16.63 2.17 22.54
C ARG A 681 16.14 2.51 21.13
N ASN A 682 17.08 2.99 20.30
CA ASN A 682 16.85 3.33 18.89
C ASN A 682 15.69 4.33 18.71
N PHE A 683 15.56 5.26 19.67
CA PHE A 683 14.56 6.30 19.69
C PHE A 683 14.74 7.26 18.50
N ALA A 684 13.64 7.70 17.89
CA ALA A 684 13.58 8.61 16.75
C ALA A 684 14.29 8.12 15.46
N ALA A 685 14.49 6.81 15.31
CA ALA A 685 15.06 6.25 14.08
C ALA A 685 14.17 6.56 12.86
N GLY A 686 14.75 7.16 11.82
CA GLY A 686 14.00 7.58 10.62
C GLY A 686 13.02 8.74 10.85
N MET A 687 13.01 9.38 12.02
CA MET A 687 12.16 10.53 12.30
C MET A 687 12.55 11.70 11.40
N SER A 688 11.63 12.15 10.55
CA SER A 688 11.88 13.15 9.52
C SER A 688 11.03 14.42 9.67
N GLY A 689 10.13 14.48 10.66
CA GLY A 689 9.38 15.68 11.02
C GLY A 689 8.66 15.57 12.37
N GLY A 690 8.20 16.70 12.90
CA GLY A 690 7.64 16.80 14.26
C GLY A 690 8.69 17.12 15.33
N VAL A 691 8.29 17.14 16.60
CA VAL A 691 9.17 17.41 17.74
C VAL A 691 8.86 16.47 18.91
N ALA A 692 9.90 16.07 19.64
CA ALA A 692 9.74 15.38 20.91
C ALA A 692 10.42 16.13 22.06
N TYR A 693 9.82 16.07 23.23
CA TYR A 693 10.39 16.56 24.49
C TYR A 693 10.45 15.39 25.48
N VAL A 694 11.63 15.10 25.98
CA VAL A 694 11.87 13.97 26.88
C VAL A 694 12.38 14.50 28.21
N TRP A 695 11.77 14.06 29.31
CA TRP A 695 12.30 14.30 30.64
C TRP A 695 13.46 13.34 30.92
N ASP A 696 14.70 13.80 30.71
CA ASP A 696 15.91 13.00 30.89
C ASP A 696 16.36 13.02 32.36
N LYS A 697 15.55 12.40 33.22
CA LYS A 697 15.76 12.36 34.68
C LYS A 697 17.15 11.85 35.09
N ASN A 698 17.67 10.87 34.35
CA ASN A 698 18.91 10.17 34.67
C ASN A 698 20.13 10.63 33.84
N ALA A 699 19.96 11.61 32.96
CA ALA A 699 20.99 12.07 32.02
C ALA A 699 21.58 10.93 31.15
N ASP A 700 20.74 9.95 30.79
CA ASP A 700 21.12 8.72 30.09
C ASP A 700 20.39 8.57 28.74
N PHE A 701 19.70 9.60 28.29
CA PHE A 701 18.91 9.56 27.06
C PHE A 701 19.78 9.50 25.79
N ALA A 702 20.87 10.26 25.73
CA ALA A 702 21.62 10.44 24.49
C ALA A 702 22.10 9.13 23.81
N PRO A 703 22.60 8.11 24.54
CA PRO A 703 22.95 6.81 23.96
C PRO A 703 21.76 6.00 23.40
N LYS A 704 20.53 6.31 23.82
CA LYS A 704 19.30 5.63 23.39
C LYS A 704 18.76 6.18 22.06
N VAL A 705 19.20 7.37 21.64
CA VAL A 705 18.76 8.06 20.41
C VAL A 705 19.49 7.53 19.18
N ASN A 706 18.76 7.35 18.08
CA ASN A 706 19.37 7.13 16.76
C ASN A 706 19.75 8.49 16.14
N PRO A 707 21.04 8.80 15.94
CA PRO A 707 21.47 10.13 15.52
C PRO A 707 21.42 10.37 14.00
N GLU A 708 20.97 9.40 13.19
CA GLU A 708 21.06 9.48 11.72
C GLU A 708 20.35 10.71 11.14
N MET A 709 19.19 11.09 11.68
CA MET A 709 18.33 12.14 11.11
C MET A 709 17.96 13.26 12.09
N VAL A 710 18.23 13.09 13.39
CA VAL A 710 17.78 14.01 14.44
C VAL A 710 18.94 14.61 15.23
N SER A 711 18.71 15.77 15.84
CA SER A 711 19.58 16.34 16.88
C SER A 711 18.88 16.34 18.23
N VAL A 712 19.67 16.25 19.31
CA VAL A 712 19.23 16.44 20.69
C VAL A 712 19.70 17.81 21.14
N ASP A 713 18.77 18.74 21.35
CA ASP A 713 19.01 20.14 21.68
C ASP A 713 18.46 20.46 23.08
N ALA A 714 19.00 21.49 23.73
CA ALA A 714 18.38 22.06 24.93
C ALA A 714 17.08 22.81 24.59
N LEU A 715 16.20 22.97 25.58
CA LEU A 715 14.95 23.71 25.41
C LEU A 715 15.21 25.22 25.28
N THR A 716 14.53 25.84 24.31
CA THR A 716 14.36 27.28 24.20
C THR A 716 13.16 27.74 25.05
N ASP A 717 12.95 29.05 25.20
CA ASP A 717 11.79 29.57 25.94
C ASP A 717 10.46 29.28 25.22
N GLU A 718 10.48 29.18 23.90
CA GLU A 718 9.34 28.70 23.11
C GLU A 718 8.99 27.24 23.49
N ASP A 719 10.00 26.37 23.55
CA ASP A 719 9.84 24.97 23.90
C ASP A 719 9.31 24.78 25.34
N LYS A 720 9.83 25.54 26.30
CA LYS A 720 9.37 25.52 27.70
C LYS A 720 7.87 25.84 27.81
N THR A 721 7.39 26.80 27.02
CA THR A 721 5.98 27.19 27.00
C THR A 721 5.10 26.06 26.46
N ILE A 722 5.57 25.39 25.40
CA ILE A 722 4.89 24.22 24.82
C ILE A 722 4.79 23.09 25.85
N VAL A 723 5.89 22.73 26.49
CA VAL A 723 5.92 21.64 27.49
C VAL A 723 4.99 21.92 28.65
N LYS A 724 5.03 23.14 29.23
CA LYS A 724 4.12 23.54 30.33
C LYS A 724 2.66 23.32 29.96
N GLY A 725 2.22 23.83 28.81
CA GLY A 725 0.81 23.74 28.41
C GLY A 725 0.30 22.30 28.25
N PHE A 726 1.12 21.41 27.69
CA PHE A 726 0.74 20.01 27.53
C PHE A 726 0.79 19.21 28.83
N VAL A 727 1.77 19.47 29.71
CA VAL A 727 1.86 18.81 31.01
C VAL A 727 0.74 19.26 31.94
N GLU A 728 0.34 20.54 31.89
CA GLU A 728 -0.84 21.04 32.60
C GLU A 728 -2.12 20.34 32.13
N LYS A 729 -2.32 20.20 30.81
CA LYS A 729 -3.44 19.43 30.26
C LYS A 729 -3.38 17.96 30.67
N HIS A 730 -2.19 17.34 30.66
CA HIS A 730 -2.00 15.96 31.12
C HIS A 730 -2.45 15.80 32.58
N PHE A 731 -2.08 16.73 33.46
CA PHE A 731 -2.57 16.74 34.84
C PHE A 731 -4.09 16.92 34.91
N GLN A 732 -4.66 17.86 34.15
CA GLN A 732 -6.11 18.12 34.12
C GLN A 732 -6.92 16.88 33.70
N TYR A 733 -6.44 16.14 32.70
CA TYR A 733 -7.16 14.98 32.16
C TYR A 733 -6.92 13.68 32.93
N THR A 734 -5.75 13.51 33.54
CA THR A 734 -5.35 12.21 34.10
C THR A 734 -5.12 12.22 35.60
N THR A 735 -5.07 13.40 36.23
CA THR A 735 -4.65 13.59 37.63
C THR A 735 -3.29 12.97 37.93
N SER A 736 -2.38 12.98 36.95
CA SER A 736 -1.03 12.42 37.05
C SER A 736 -0.21 13.07 38.17
N ASN A 737 0.35 12.24 39.05
CA ASN A 737 1.25 12.69 40.11
C ASN A 737 2.56 13.25 39.52
N VAL A 738 3.09 12.65 38.44
CA VAL A 738 4.30 13.13 37.76
C VAL A 738 4.09 14.53 37.22
N ALA A 739 2.98 14.75 36.50
CA ALA A 739 2.64 16.08 35.98
C ALA A 739 2.39 17.09 37.11
N PHE A 740 1.70 16.67 38.18
CA PHE A 740 1.48 17.51 39.35
C PHE A 740 2.81 17.97 39.95
N MET A 741 3.76 17.07 40.20
CA MET A 741 5.09 17.42 40.73
C MET A 741 5.82 18.42 39.84
N MET A 742 5.76 18.24 38.52
CA MET A 742 6.36 19.19 37.58
C MET A 742 5.73 20.58 37.67
N THR A 743 4.40 20.66 37.86
CA THR A 743 3.71 21.95 38.01
C THR A 743 4.10 22.71 39.27
N GLN A 744 4.66 22.04 40.28
CA GLN A 744 5.10 22.67 41.53
C GLN A 744 6.51 23.27 41.44
N ASP A 745 7.37 22.79 40.53
CA ASP A 745 8.76 23.26 40.39
C ASP A 745 9.24 23.23 38.93
N TRP A 746 8.64 24.08 38.09
CA TRP A 746 8.94 24.11 36.66
C TRP A 746 10.42 24.33 36.33
N ASP A 747 11.11 25.18 37.09
CA ASP A 747 12.49 25.57 36.77
C ASP A 747 13.43 24.37 36.88
N THR A 748 13.27 23.56 37.93
CA THR A 748 14.05 22.33 38.10
C THR A 748 13.74 21.33 37.00
N TYR A 749 12.46 20.99 36.77
CA TYR A 749 12.12 19.93 35.82
C TYR A 749 12.41 20.32 34.37
N LEU A 750 12.12 21.56 33.95
CA LEU A 750 12.40 22.00 32.57
C LEU A 750 13.89 22.04 32.24
N SER A 751 14.76 22.19 33.24
CA SER A 751 16.22 22.10 33.04
C SER A 751 16.71 20.68 32.70
N GLN A 752 15.91 19.66 33.00
CA GLN A 752 16.18 18.24 32.74
C GLN A 752 15.54 17.75 31.44
N PHE A 753 14.70 18.57 30.79
CA PHE A 753 14.14 18.21 29.50
C PHE A 753 15.17 18.39 28.39
N VAL A 754 15.04 17.53 27.39
CA VAL A 754 15.76 17.62 26.13
C VAL A 754 14.78 17.61 24.95
N LYS A 755 15.15 18.29 23.88
CA LYS A 755 14.37 18.38 22.64
C LYS A 755 14.99 17.50 21.57
N VAL A 756 14.20 16.65 20.94
CA VAL A 756 14.60 15.91 19.74
C VAL A 756 13.92 16.52 18.52
N LEU A 757 14.74 16.94 17.54
CA LEU A 757 14.26 17.61 16.33
C LEU A 757 14.97 17.09 15.08
N PRO A 758 14.24 16.71 14.00
CA PRO A 758 14.85 16.28 12.75
C PRO A 758 15.56 17.41 12.02
N ASN A 759 16.75 17.13 11.50
CA ASN A 759 17.61 18.12 10.88
C ASN A 759 16.99 18.77 9.63
N ASP A 760 16.40 17.97 8.74
CA ASP A 760 15.79 18.48 7.51
C ASP A 760 14.47 19.20 7.76
N PHE A 761 13.71 18.77 8.77
CA PHE A 761 12.52 19.49 9.23
C PHE A 761 12.89 20.87 9.79
N LYS A 762 13.93 20.95 10.64
CA LYS A 762 14.48 22.21 11.17
C LYS A 762 14.87 23.18 10.04
N LYS A 763 15.57 22.68 9.01
CA LYS A 763 15.93 23.46 7.82
C LYS A 763 14.70 23.91 7.04
N ALA A 764 13.72 23.02 6.84
CA ALA A 764 12.51 23.32 6.09
C ALA A 764 11.69 24.44 6.77
N LEU A 765 11.48 24.36 8.09
CA LEU A 765 10.81 25.41 8.86
C LEU A 765 11.56 26.75 8.78
N ALA A 766 12.88 26.73 9.00
CA ALA A 766 13.71 27.93 8.93
C ALA A 766 13.67 28.59 7.54
N SER A 767 13.74 27.79 6.46
CA SER A 767 13.68 28.29 5.08
C SER A 767 12.34 28.95 4.72
N ARG A 768 11.27 28.60 5.46
CA ARG A 768 9.90 29.11 5.27
C ARG A 768 9.54 30.21 6.27
N GLY A 769 10.42 30.53 7.23
CA GLY A 769 10.18 31.54 8.27
C GLY A 769 9.09 31.14 9.27
N ILE A 770 8.92 29.83 9.52
CA ILE A 770 7.87 29.29 10.40
C ILE A 770 8.48 28.87 11.74
N SER A 771 7.93 29.35 12.84
CA SER A 771 8.32 28.91 14.19
C SER A 771 7.72 27.53 14.52
N LEU A 772 8.29 26.86 15.52
CA LEU A 772 7.78 25.56 15.94
C LEU A 772 6.37 25.67 16.53
N SER A 773 6.08 26.71 17.32
CA SER A 773 4.74 26.96 17.86
C SER A 773 3.71 27.21 16.77
N GLN A 774 4.06 27.94 15.72
CA GLN A 774 3.16 28.14 14.57
C GLN A 774 2.82 26.81 13.92
N GLN A 775 3.82 25.96 13.69
CA GLN A 775 3.62 24.63 13.08
C GLN A 775 2.85 23.66 13.98
N ILE A 776 2.98 23.76 15.31
CA ILE A 776 2.21 22.96 16.27
C ILE A 776 0.76 23.43 16.35
N ALA A 777 0.53 24.74 16.30
CA ALA A 777 -0.80 25.34 16.33
C ALA A 777 -1.60 24.98 15.07
N ASP A 778 -0.99 25.13 13.90
CA ASP A 778 -1.55 24.74 12.62
C ASP A 778 -0.53 23.94 11.81
N LYS A 779 -0.75 22.63 11.69
CA LYS A 779 0.12 21.75 10.89
C LYS A 779 0.17 22.13 9.40
N ASN A 780 -0.78 22.93 8.91
CA ASN A 780 -0.90 23.32 7.52
C ASN A 780 -0.12 24.60 7.18
N VAL A 781 0.42 25.33 8.16
CA VAL A 781 1.16 26.58 7.92
C VAL A 781 2.42 26.39 7.06
N VAL A 782 2.98 25.18 7.03
CA VAL A 782 4.09 24.80 6.14
C VAL A 782 3.73 24.82 4.65
N TYR A 783 2.46 24.78 4.29
CA TYR A 783 2.03 24.79 2.89
C TYR A 783 1.73 26.22 2.45
N GLN A 784 2.60 26.79 1.62
CA GLN A 784 2.52 28.20 1.19
C GLN A 784 2.07 28.32 -0.27
N ASP A 785 2.45 27.35 -1.13
CA ASP A 785 2.28 27.44 -2.58
C ASP A 785 1.45 26.28 -3.16
N ILE A 786 0.21 26.12 -2.69
CA ILE A 786 -0.74 25.18 -3.30
C ILE A 786 -1.54 25.90 -4.38
N VAL A 787 -1.03 25.84 -5.61
CA VAL A 787 -1.82 26.23 -6.79
C VAL A 787 -2.58 25.01 -7.28
N VAL A 788 -3.85 24.92 -6.88
CA VAL A 788 -4.79 24.01 -7.54
C VAL A 788 -5.29 24.75 -8.79
N ASP A 789 -4.56 24.63 -9.90
CA ASP A 789 -5.08 25.04 -11.20
C ASP A 789 -6.21 24.06 -11.58
N VAL A 790 -7.38 24.26 -10.98
CA VAL A 790 -8.65 23.66 -11.45
C VAL A 790 -9.13 24.49 -12.65
N ALA A 791 -8.26 24.72 -13.63
CA ALA A 791 -8.61 25.53 -14.79
C ALA A 791 -9.28 24.66 -15.85
N GLN A 792 -10.62 24.72 -15.81
CA GLN A 792 -11.65 24.46 -16.84
C GLN A 792 -11.80 23.06 -17.42
#